data_AF-A0A836K288-F1
#
_entry.id   AF-A0A836K288-F1
#
_cell.length_a   1.000
_cell.length_b   1.000
_cell.length_c   1.000
_cell.angle_alpha   90.00
_cell.angle_beta   90.00
_cell.angle_gamma   90.00
#
_symmetry.space_group_name_H-M   'P 1'
#
loop_
_entity.id
_entity.type
_entity.pdbx_description
1 polymer ?
#
loop_
_entity_poly.entity_id
_entity_poly.type
_entity_poly.pdbx_seq_one_letter_code
_entity_poly.pdbx_strand_id
1 'polypeptide(L)'
;MLRKLAFKLLPIVYRCRLANTLKHNVKREYNGISSALHAEANNTLHVDEQLQEIFKFKDTKISNWIIENKAHALCISYTESNKDNRQWILRTLASRYAVQHNDICQVAKKLVCTEPENERQMIVHERALKNILTPSYHWLFVIIGRLQHGVKFLVDLRTDVLQLISEVKDPDESIIVQQLNHTLRDLLLLWFSVGFLHMERITWESSCDILQKVSDYEAIHPMRNWLDLKRRVGPYRRCYIFTHPSMPREPIVVLHTALCDVIPDSVKGIEEAETRILGSAKKYITFLEEDKSKIKAAIFYSIVSTQKGLQGIELGNYLIKEVASEITTEFPAIRQLSSLSPIPNFKTWLFDKLKQVAKDILQTKNLISTLKKILDTSLWTGDKQLSEFLKEPLLRACAWYLYKEKRRGYALNTVANFHLRNGAVMWRINWMADPSPRGVANSCGIMVNYSHAGYSYCGACAGFAYRQISPVVVRRIFILGPSHHVRLPGCALSSASIYRTPLYDLLIDQQVRRELEETGHFECMDLNTDEEEHSIEMQLPFIAKVMEGFKDSFTIIPILVGSLSPEREALYGRLLAPYMADPQTLFVISSDFCHWGQRFRYTYYDRSCGPIHRSIQNLDKMGMDIIETLNPLMFTEYLKKYGNTICGRHPIGVLLQAIHSLKGNTNGQRMNLKFLKYAQSSQCNNMNDSSVSYASASLVLE
;
A
#
# COMPACT_ATOMS: atom_id res chain seq x y z
N MET A 1 19.54 25.78 -4.77
CA MET A 1 19.83 27.12 -5.31
C MET A 1 19.66 27.19 -6.84
N LEU A 2 18.63 26.59 -7.49
CA LEU A 2 18.50 26.72 -8.97
C LEU A 2 19.89 26.63 -9.67
N ARG A 3 20.76 25.70 -9.21
CA ARG A 3 22.20 26.00 -8.97
C ARG A 3 22.82 26.44 -10.27
N LYS A 4 22.99 27.77 -10.41
CA LYS A 4 23.40 28.40 -11.65
C LYS A 4 22.46 28.02 -12.81
N LEU A 5 21.21 28.51 -12.75
CA LEU A 5 20.43 28.96 -13.92
C LEU A 5 21.07 30.21 -14.56
N ALA A 6 22.40 30.13 -14.59
CA ALA A 6 23.36 30.83 -15.34
C ALA A 6 23.04 30.60 -16.81
N PHE A 7 22.71 31.72 -17.44
CA PHE A 7 23.56 32.29 -18.48
C PHE A 7 23.11 32.18 -19.94
N LYS A 8 22.00 31.53 -20.28
CA LYS A 8 21.60 31.45 -21.71
C LYS A 8 20.10 31.44 -22.03
N LEU A 9 19.25 32.20 -21.33
CA LEU A 9 17.84 32.35 -21.75
C LEU A 9 17.36 33.81 -21.85
N LEU A 10 18.27 34.70 -22.26
CA LEU A 10 17.96 35.72 -23.27
C LEU A 10 18.44 35.08 -24.58
N PRO A 11 17.55 34.62 -25.50
CA PRO A 11 16.57 35.48 -26.18
C PRO A 11 15.31 34.72 -26.66
N ILE A 12 14.25 34.62 -25.85
CA ILE A 12 12.91 34.19 -26.32
C ILE A 12 11.83 35.13 -25.73
N VAL A 13 12.10 36.43 -25.81
CA VAL A 13 11.14 37.49 -25.42
C VAL A 13 10.82 38.42 -26.60
N TYR A 14 11.37 38.15 -27.79
CA TYR A 14 11.02 38.86 -29.03
C TYR A 14 10.29 37.93 -29.99
N ARG A 15 9.05 37.58 -29.67
CA ARG A 15 7.97 37.17 -30.60
C ARG A 15 6.75 36.76 -29.77
N CYS A 16 6.00 37.77 -29.31
CA CYS A 16 4.57 37.72 -29.00
C CYS A 16 4.16 39.05 -28.34
N ARG A 17 4.10 40.10 -29.16
CA ARG A 17 3.30 41.31 -28.92
C ARG A 17 2.24 41.36 -30.02
N LEU A 18 1.03 41.80 -29.65
CA LEU A 18 -0.28 41.81 -30.35
C LEU A 18 -1.18 40.70 -29.77
N ALA A 19 -2.24 40.97 -29.00
CA ALA A 19 -3.01 42.19 -28.81
C ALA A 19 -3.72 42.19 -27.43
N ASN A 20 -3.77 43.36 -26.78
CA ASN A 20 -4.88 43.78 -25.92
C ASN A 20 -6.00 44.24 -26.89
N THR A 21 -7.30 44.19 -26.62
CA THR A 21 -8.05 44.75 -25.48
C THR A 21 -9.53 44.42 -25.73
N LEU A 22 -10.35 44.20 -24.70
CA LEU A 22 -11.66 44.85 -24.49
C LEU A 22 -12.38 44.29 -23.26
N LYS A 23 -12.59 45.17 -22.27
CA LYS A 23 -13.57 45.06 -21.19
C LYS A 23 -14.84 45.80 -21.64
N HIS A 24 -16.03 45.27 -21.33
CA HIS A 24 -17.10 46.07 -20.70
C HIS A 24 -18.24 45.22 -20.13
N ASN A 25 -18.79 45.75 -19.04
CA ASN A 25 -19.87 45.29 -18.16
C ASN A 25 -21.23 45.10 -18.83
N VAL A 26 -22.08 44.21 -18.29
CA VAL A 26 -23.54 44.44 -18.14
C VAL A 26 -24.06 43.79 -16.83
N LYS A 27 -24.66 44.63 -15.98
CA LYS A 27 -25.63 44.29 -14.92
C LYS A 27 -27.02 44.15 -15.54
N ARG A 28 -27.85 43.19 -15.09
CA ARG A 28 -29.34 43.25 -15.02
C ARG A 28 -29.84 41.96 -14.34
N GLU A 29 -30.37 42.07 -13.12
CA GLU A 29 -31.79 42.27 -12.76
C GLU A 29 -32.46 40.94 -12.41
N TYR A 30 -32.49 40.67 -11.11
CA TYR A 30 -33.37 39.72 -10.43
C TYR A 30 -34.79 40.29 -10.46
N ASN A 31 -35.74 39.52 -10.97
CA ASN A 31 -37.16 39.55 -10.55
C ASN A 31 -37.85 38.31 -11.11
N GLY A 32 -38.18 37.37 -10.21
CA GLY A 32 -38.87 36.13 -10.58
C GLY A 32 -38.73 35.02 -9.54
N ILE A 33 -38.98 35.32 -8.26
CA ILE A 33 -39.05 34.28 -7.21
C ILE A 33 -40.28 34.59 -6.35
N SER A 34 -41.39 33.93 -6.62
CA SER A 34 -42.54 33.96 -5.72
C SER A 34 -43.38 32.68 -5.77
N SER A 35 -43.36 31.90 -6.86
CA SER A 35 -44.10 30.63 -6.92
C SER A 35 -43.31 29.39 -6.46
N ALA A 36 -41.96 29.38 -6.59
CA ALA A 36 -41.12 28.25 -6.19
C ALA A 36 -40.94 28.13 -4.66
N LEU A 37 -40.86 29.25 -3.94
CA LEU A 37 -40.67 29.30 -2.49
C LEU A 37 -41.85 28.70 -1.70
N HIS A 38 -43.07 28.79 -2.23
CA HIS A 38 -44.26 28.23 -1.57
C HIS A 38 -44.35 26.71 -1.68
N ALA A 39 -43.83 26.10 -2.75
CA ALA A 39 -43.76 24.64 -2.89
C ALA A 39 -42.63 24.04 -2.03
N GLU A 40 -41.50 24.75 -1.90
CA GLU A 40 -40.35 24.32 -1.08
C GLU A 40 -40.64 24.38 0.43
N ALA A 41 -41.39 25.38 0.88
CA ALA A 41 -41.82 25.49 2.28
C ALA A 41 -42.76 24.34 2.72
N ASN A 42 -43.66 23.90 1.83
CA ASN A 42 -44.59 22.81 2.14
C ASN A 42 -43.89 21.43 2.23
N ASN A 43 -42.88 21.17 1.38
CA ASN A 43 -42.12 19.92 1.43
C ASN A 43 -41.21 19.82 2.65
N THR A 44 -40.63 20.93 3.12
CA THR A 44 -39.79 20.96 4.33
C THR A 44 -40.61 20.76 5.62
N LEU A 45 -41.81 21.35 5.70
CA LEU A 45 -42.75 21.12 6.79
C LEU A 45 -43.17 19.64 6.89
N HIS A 46 -43.47 19.00 5.76
CA HIS A 46 -43.89 17.60 5.76
C HIS A 46 -42.81 16.64 6.29
N VAL A 47 -41.53 16.87 5.95
CA VAL A 47 -40.43 16.03 6.43
C VAL A 47 -40.12 16.26 7.93
N ASP A 48 -40.30 17.49 8.44
CA ASP A 48 -40.19 17.74 9.90
C ASP A 48 -41.25 16.94 10.67
N GLU A 49 -42.49 16.95 10.20
CA GLU A 49 -43.59 16.19 10.80
C GLU A 49 -43.31 14.68 10.81
N GLN A 50 -42.80 14.14 9.70
CA GLN A 50 -42.38 12.74 9.60
C GLN A 50 -41.27 12.40 10.61
N LEU A 51 -40.22 13.24 10.72
CA LEU A 51 -39.14 13.04 11.67
C LEU A 51 -39.64 13.08 13.12
N GLN A 52 -40.47 14.08 13.46
CA GLN A 52 -41.06 14.20 14.79
C GLN A 52 -41.91 12.98 15.14
N GLU A 53 -42.70 12.48 14.20
CA GLU A 53 -43.52 11.29 14.39
C GLU A 53 -42.67 10.04 14.63
N ILE A 54 -41.62 9.82 13.83
CA ILE A 54 -40.72 8.68 13.98
C ILE A 54 -40.02 8.70 15.35
N PHE A 55 -39.49 9.87 15.76
CA PHE A 55 -38.77 9.97 17.04
C PHE A 55 -39.68 9.87 18.26
N LYS A 56 -40.99 10.15 18.15
CA LYS A 56 -41.97 9.85 19.22
C LYS A 56 -42.03 8.36 19.55
N PHE A 57 -41.64 7.47 18.64
CA PHE A 57 -41.74 6.02 18.84
C PHE A 57 -40.53 5.37 19.50
N LYS A 58 -39.40 6.08 19.65
CA LYS A 58 -38.11 5.54 20.13
C LYS A 58 -38.20 4.77 21.46
N ASP A 59 -39.06 5.23 22.38
CA ASP A 59 -39.22 4.68 23.72
C ASP A 59 -40.62 4.05 23.95
N THR A 60 -41.35 3.77 22.88
CA THR A 60 -42.71 3.22 22.94
C THR A 60 -42.73 1.72 22.59
N LYS A 61 -43.71 0.98 23.14
CA LYS A 61 -43.92 -0.44 22.82
C LYS A 61 -44.71 -0.62 21.51
N ILE A 62 -44.27 0.01 20.44
CA ILE A 62 -44.89 -0.08 19.12
C ILE A 62 -44.16 -1.16 18.30
N SER A 63 -44.89 -1.82 17.39
CA SER A 63 -44.31 -2.82 16.49
C SER A 63 -43.19 -2.23 15.64
N ASN A 64 -42.05 -2.93 15.56
CA ASN A 64 -40.91 -2.56 14.71
C ASN A 64 -41.32 -2.35 13.25
N TRP A 65 -42.30 -3.10 12.76
CA TRP A 65 -42.80 -2.99 11.38
C TRP A 65 -43.39 -1.61 11.07
N ILE A 66 -44.11 -0.99 12.03
CA ILE A 66 -44.69 0.35 11.84
C ILE A 66 -43.58 1.40 11.75
N ILE A 67 -42.55 1.26 12.61
CA ILE A 67 -41.41 2.16 12.66
C ILE A 67 -40.58 2.04 11.38
N GLU A 68 -40.33 0.81 10.91
CA GLU A 68 -39.60 0.51 9.68
C GLU A 68 -40.33 1.08 8.44
N ASN A 69 -41.66 0.95 8.35
CA ASN A 69 -42.43 1.54 7.25
C ASN A 69 -42.33 3.07 7.20
N LYS A 70 -42.38 3.74 8.36
CA LYS A 70 -42.22 5.20 8.41
C LYS A 70 -40.79 5.63 8.09
N ALA A 71 -39.78 4.89 8.58
CA ALA A 71 -38.39 5.13 8.21
C ALA A 71 -38.17 4.94 6.70
N HIS A 72 -38.82 3.95 6.08
CA HIS A 72 -38.79 3.74 4.63
C HIS A 72 -39.42 4.90 3.86
N ALA A 73 -40.58 5.40 4.30
CA ALA A 73 -41.23 6.58 3.69
C ALA A 73 -40.35 7.84 3.78
N LEU A 74 -39.65 8.03 4.91
CA LEU A 74 -38.64 9.09 5.06
C LEU A 74 -37.49 8.93 4.06
N CYS A 75 -36.98 7.70 3.86
CA CYS A 75 -35.90 7.43 2.91
C CYS A 75 -36.30 7.76 1.46
N ILE A 76 -37.54 7.41 1.07
CA ILE A 76 -38.09 7.78 -0.24
C ILE A 76 -38.17 9.30 -0.37
N SER A 77 -38.78 9.97 0.62
CA SER A 77 -38.96 11.43 0.61
C SER A 77 -37.63 12.17 0.55
N TYR A 78 -36.60 11.68 1.25
CA TYR A 78 -35.24 12.22 1.19
C TYR A 78 -34.61 12.03 -0.20
N THR A 79 -34.78 10.86 -0.81
CA THR A 79 -34.21 10.54 -2.12
C THR A 79 -34.86 11.37 -3.24
N GLU A 80 -36.16 11.62 -3.16
CA GLU A 80 -36.89 12.45 -4.13
C GLU A 80 -36.69 13.96 -3.90
N SER A 81 -36.15 14.35 -2.74
CA SER A 81 -35.89 15.75 -2.40
C SER A 81 -34.74 16.38 -3.18
N ASN A 82 -34.83 17.69 -3.41
CA ASN A 82 -33.75 18.49 -3.98
C ASN A 82 -32.57 18.65 -3.00
N LYS A 83 -31.45 19.18 -3.49
CA LYS A 83 -30.22 19.35 -2.70
C LYS A 83 -30.43 20.19 -1.43
N ASP A 84 -31.15 21.31 -1.53
CA ASP A 84 -31.34 22.24 -0.43
C ASP A 84 -32.20 21.63 0.68
N ASN A 85 -33.26 20.90 0.31
CA ASN A 85 -34.09 20.15 1.25
C ASN A 85 -33.31 19.04 1.95
N ARG A 86 -32.47 18.29 1.22
CA ARG A 86 -31.60 17.27 1.84
C ARG A 86 -30.64 17.89 2.86
N GLN A 87 -30.00 19.02 2.52
CA GLN A 87 -29.14 19.73 3.47
C GLN A 87 -29.91 20.23 4.69
N TRP A 88 -31.13 20.73 4.50
CA TRP A 88 -32.00 21.13 5.60
C TRP A 88 -32.32 19.95 6.52
N ILE A 89 -32.70 18.79 5.97
CA ILE A 89 -32.96 17.56 6.75
C ILE A 89 -31.72 17.16 7.55
N LEU A 90 -30.53 17.17 6.93
CA LEU A 90 -29.27 16.85 7.61
C LEU A 90 -28.95 17.82 8.75
N ARG A 91 -29.18 19.12 8.56
CA ARG A 91 -29.02 20.15 9.61
C ARG A 91 -30.01 19.93 10.76
N THR A 92 -31.26 19.60 10.45
CA THR A 92 -32.29 19.30 11.45
C THR A 92 -31.93 18.06 12.26
N LEU A 93 -31.45 16.99 11.60
CA LEU A 93 -30.94 15.79 12.27
C LEU A 93 -29.75 16.12 13.18
N ALA A 94 -28.77 16.87 12.66
CA ALA A 94 -27.55 17.20 13.39
C ALA A 94 -27.80 18.13 14.59
N SER A 95 -28.78 19.04 14.51
CA SER A 95 -29.05 20.01 15.58
C SER A 95 -30.12 19.52 16.57
N ARG A 96 -31.32 19.19 16.09
CA ARG A 96 -32.49 18.91 16.94
C ARG A 96 -32.44 17.55 17.61
N TYR A 97 -31.84 16.58 16.94
CA TYR A 97 -31.78 15.18 17.39
C TYR A 97 -30.38 14.75 17.85
N ALA A 98 -29.47 15.71 18.05
CA ALA A 98 -28.22 15.51 18.76
C ALA A 98 -28.44 15.32 20.27
N VAL A 99 -27.32 15.11 20.98
CA VAL A 99 -27.32 14.89 22.42
C VAL A 99 -27.72 16.18 23.15
N GLN A 100 -28.67 16.06 24.08
CA GLN A 100 -29.12 17.17 24.93
C GLN A 100 -28.15 17.37 26.09
N HIS A 101 -27.40 18.48 26.09
CA HIS A 101 -26.35 18.73 27.08
C HIS A 101 -26.86 18.83 28.53
N ASN A 102 -28.09 19.31 28.74
CA ASN A 102 -28.69 19.41 30.07
C ASN A 102 -28.86 18.02 30.73
N ASP A 103 -29.28 17.02 29.96
CA ASP A 103 -29.50 15.66 30.46
C ASP A 103 -28.17 14.97 30.80
N ILE A 104 -27.12 15.21 30.01
CA ILE A 104 -25.77 14.74 30.30
C ILE A 104 -25.32 15.28 31.66
N CYS A 105 -25.42 16.60 31.87
CA CYS A 105 -24.98 17.23 33.11
C CYS A 105 -25.73 16.68 34.34
N GLN A 106 -27.02 16.39 34.21
CA GLN A 106 -27.81 15.80 35.31
C GLN A 106 -27.35 14.40 35.67
N VAL A 107 -27.11 13.52 34.69
CA VAL A 107 -26.68 12.13 34.96
C VAL A 107 -25.20 12.06 35.37
N ALA A 108 -24.34 12.90 34.81
CA ALA A 108 -22.95 13.01 35.22
C ALA A 108 -22.82 13.44 36.70
N LYS A 109 -23.65 14.40 37.15
CA LYS A 109 -23.71 14.78 38.57
C LYS A 109 -24.09 13.59 39.46
N LYS A 110 -25.10 12.82 39.08
CA LYS A 110 -25.51 11.61 39.83
C LYS A 110 -24.38 10.59 39.92
N LEU A 111 -23.66 10.36 38.82
CA LEU A 111 -22.52 9.45 38.78
C LEU A 111 -21.38 9.90 39.72
N VAL A 112 -21.02 11.19 39.69
CA VAL A 112 -19.95 11.74 40.55
C VAL A 112 -20.34 11.73 42.03
N CYS A 113 -21.63 11.87 42.35
CA CYS A 113 -22.14 11.83 43.72
C CYS A 113 -22.37 10.40 44.25
N THR A 114 -22.12 9.34 43.47
CA THR A 114 -22.29 7.95 43.92
C THR A 114 -21.03 7.47 44.63
N GLU A 115 -21.19 6.85 45.81
CA GLU A 115 -20.06 6.31 46.58
C GLU A 115 -19.37 5.14 45.84
N PRO A 116 -18.03 5.04 45.86
CA PRO A 116 -17.28 3.99 45.15
C PRO A 116 -17.61 2.56 45.58
N GLU A 117 -18.11 2.39 46.81
CA GLU A 117 -18.43 1.09 47.41
C GLU A 117 -19.76 0.51 46.87
N ASN A 118 -20.57 1.32 46.17
CA ASN A 118 -21.83 0.91 45.56
C ASN A 118 -21.68 0.65 44.06
N GLU A 119 -20.88 -0.38 43.72
CA GLU A 119 -20.58 -0.76 42.33
C GLU A 119 -21.85 -0.94 41.47
N ARG A 120 -22.94 -1.43 42.07
CA ARG A 120 -24.20 -1.67 41.36
C ARG A 120 -24.84 -0.37 40.89
N GLN A 121 -24.88 0.67 41.72
CA GLN A 121 -25.41 1.98 41.33
C GLN A 121 -24.47 2.70 40.35
N MET A 122 -23.16 2.57 40.53
CA MET A 122 -22.17 3.11 39.58
C MET A 122 -22.39 2.56 38.16
N ILE A 123 -22.49 1.24 38.00
CA ILE A 123 -22.73 0.60 36.68
C ILE A 123 -24.05 1.07 36.05
N VAL A 124 -25.10 1.30 36.85
CA VAL A 124 -26.38 1.83 36.36
C VAL A 124 -26.22 3.26 35.84
N HIS A 125 -25.52 4.11 36.56
CA HIS A 125 -25.27 5.49 36.15
C HIS A 125 -24.32 5.59 34.95
N GLU A 126 -23.30 4.72 34.86
CA GLU A 126 -22.43 4.59 33.67
C GLU A 126 -23.23 4.20 32.43
N ARG A 127 -24.13 3.20 32.55
CA ARG A 127 -25.00 2.79 31.45
C ARG A 127 -25.97 3.90 31.04
N ALA A 128 -26.55 4.61 32.01
CA ALA A 128 -27.41 5.75 31.73
C ALA A 128 -26.65 6.87 31.01
N LEU A 129 -25.43 7.18 31.45
CA LEU A 129 -24.57 8.17 30.81
C LEU A 129 -24.23 7.77 29.38
N LYS A 130 -23.84 6.51 29.15
CA LYS A 130 -23.59 5.97 27.80
C LYS A 130 -24.81 6.11 26.87
N ASN A 131 -26.01 5.80 27.38
CA ASN A 131 -27.25 5.90 26.60
C ASN A 131 -27.57 7.35 26.22
N ILE A 132 -27.40 8.30 27.13
CA ILE A 132 -27.66 9.73 26.88
C ILE A 132 -26.61 10.33 25.93
N LEU A 133 -25.34 9.93 26.06
CA LEU A 133 -24.27 10.38 25.15
C LEU A 133 -24.45 9.89 23.71
N THR A 134 -25.36 8.94 23.46
CA THR A 134 -25.67 8.46 22.12
C THR A 134 -26.77 9.34 21.50
N PRO A 135 -26.50 10.05 20.38
CA PRO A 135 -27.50 10.93 19.77
C PRO A 135 -28.71 10.15 19.24
N SER A 136 -29.88 10.80 19.18
CA SER A 136 -31.12 10.10 18.79
C SER A 136 -31.10 9.61 17.36
N TYR A 137 -30.49 10.34 16.43
CA TYR A 137 -30.35 9.90 15.04
C TYR A 137 -29.55 8.60 14.88
N HIS A 138 -28.73 8.18 15.86
CA HIS A 138 -28.08 6.86 15.84
C HIS A 138 -29.11 5.73 15.79
N TRP A 139 -30.18 5.83 16.59
CA TRP A 139 -31.26 4.84 16.60
C TRP A 139 -32.00 4.79 15.27
N LEU A 140 -32.25 5.95 14.66
CA LEU A 140 -32.85 6.04 13.33
C LEU A 140 -31.97 5.34 12.28
N PHE A 141 -30.65 5.56 12.30
CA PHE A 141 -29.72 4.89 11.38
C PHE A 141 -29.70 3.36 11.58
N VAL A 142 -29.79 2.88 12.83
CA VAL A 142 -29.90 1.43 13.10
C VAL A 142 -31.19 0.85 12.51
N ILE A 143 -32.31 1.57 12.57
CA ILE A 143 -33.57 1.14 11.95
C ILE A 143 -33.45 1.14 10.43
N ILE A 144 -32.94 2.23 9.85
CA ILE A 144 -32.73 2.32 8.40
C ILE A 144 -31.83 1.19 7.93
N GLY A 145 -30.78 0.84 8.67
CA GLY A 145 -29.89 -0.28 8.35
C GLY A 145 -30.57 -1.66 8.28
N ARG A 146 -31.75 -1.83 8.87
CA ARG A 146 -32.56 -3.07 8.78
C ARG A 146 -33.45 -3.11 7.54
N LEU A 147 -33.71 -1.97 6.92
CA LEU A 147 -34.54 -1.89 5.71
C LEU A 147 -33.84 -2.54 4.52
N GLN A 148 -34.63 -3.02 3.57
CA GLN A 148 -34.10 -3.45 2.28
C GLN A 148 -33.37 -2.28 1.60
N HIS A 149 -32.12 -2.49 1.19
CA HIS A 149 -31.23 -1.45 0.63
C HIS A 149 -30.89 -0.28 1.59
N GLY A 150 -31.26 -0.37 2.87
CA GLY A 150 -31.06 0.72 3.82
C GLY A 150 -29.60 1.04 4.13
N VAL A 151 -28.72 0.04 4.12
CA VAL A 151 -27.26 0.28 4.27
C VAL A 151 -26.71 1.11 3.10
N LYS A 152 -27.16 0.83 1.86
CA LYS A 152 -26.78 1.64 0.69
C LYS A 152 -27.28 3.08 0.83
N PHE A 153 -28.52 3.26 1.28
CA PHE A 153 -29.05 4.59 1.56
C PHE A 153 -28.19 5.35 2.59
N LEU A 154 -27.74 4.70 3.67
CA LEU A 154 -26.90 5.35 4.67
C LEU A 154 -25.49 5.73 4.15
N VAL A 155 -24.96 4.95 3.22
CA VAL A 155 -23.73 5.30 2.49
C VAL A 155 -23.94 6.54 1.62
N ASP A 156 -25.07 6.63 0.91
CA ASP A 156 -25.41 7.80 0.10
C ASP A 156 -25.70 9.03 0.97
N LEU A 157 -26.43 8.85 2.08
CA LEU A 157 -26.67 9.88 3.10
C LEU A 157 -25.35 10.44 3.64
N ARG A 158 -24.38 9.57 3.94
CA ARG A 158 -23.05 10.01 4.39
C ARG A 158 -22.30 10.77 3.29
N THR A 159 -22.51 10.44 2.02
CA THR A 159 -21.96 11.20 0.89
C THR A 159 -22.48 12.64 0.90
N ASP A 160 -23.78 12.82 1.12
CA ASP A 160 -24.41 14.15 1.23
C ASP A 160 -23.89 14.90 2.48
N VAL A 161 -23.67 14.21 3.60
CA VAL A 161 -23.07 14.81 4.81
C VAL A 161 -21.64 15.29 4.55
N LEU A 162 -20.82 14.49 3.87
CA LEU A 162 -19.44 14.89 3.51
C LEU A 162 -19.43 16.11 2.59
N GLN A 163 -20.38 16.18 1.65
CA GLN A 163 -20.57 17.35 0.81
C GLN A 163 -20.98 18.57 1.63
N LEU A 164 -21.94 18.44 2.55
CA LEU A 164 -22.37 19.52 3.43
C LEU A 164 -21.19 20.07 4.26
N ILE A 165 -20.36 19.20 4.85
CA ILE A 165 -19.16 19.60 5.62
C ILE A 165 -18.21 20.45 4.76
N SER A 166 -18.08 20.16 3.47
CA SER A 166 -17.22 20.94 2.56
C SER A 166 -17.79 22.32 2.20
N GLU A 167 -19.11 22.51 2.31
CA GLU A 167 -19.81 23.74 1.92
C GLU A 167 -20.04 24.68 3.13
N VAL A 168 -20.16 24.13 4.34
CA VAL A 168 -20.33 24.89 5.59
C VAL A 168 -19.09 25.69 5.91
N LYS A 169 -19.27 27.01 6.10
CA LYS A 169 -18.20 27.95 6.47
C LYS A 169 -18.22 28.31 7.96
N ASP A 170 -19.36 28.17 8.61
CA ASP A 170 -19.52 28.47 10.03
C ASP A 170 -18.85 27.39 10.89
N PRO A 171 -17.91 27.74 11.80
CA PRO A 171 -17.22 26.77 12.63
C PRO A 171 -18.15 25.96 13.54
N ASP A 172 -19.18 26.60 14.11
CA ASP A 172 -20.08 25.97 15.08
C ASP A 172 -21.00 24.96 14.38
N GLU A 173 -21.61 25.34 13.26
CA GLU A 173 -22.36 24.40 12.41
C GLU A 173 -21.48 23.22 11.94
N SER A 174 -20.22 23.49 11.58
CA SER A 174 -19.29 22.45 11.13
C SER A 174 -19.03 21.39 12.21
N ILE A 175 -18.91 21.77 13.48
CA ILE A 175 -18.72 20.84 14.59
C ILE A 175 -19.93 19.91 14.74
N ILE A 176 -21.14 20.47 14.68
CA ILE A 176 -22.40 19.72 14.84
C ILE A 176 -22.57 18.70 13.70
N VAL A 177 -22.35 19.12 12.44
CA VAL A 177 -22.44 18.22 11.28
C VAL A 177 -21.31 17.17 11.29
N GLN A 178 -20.12 17.51 11.80
CA GLN A 178 -19.05 16.53 11.99
C GLN A 178 -19.42 15.44 12.98
N GLN A 179 -20.16 15.76 14.05
CA GLN A 179 -20.67 14.75 14.98
C GLN A 179 -21.62 13.77 14.30
N LEU A 180 -22.53 14.26 13.43
CA LEU A 180 -23.39 13.42 12.61
C LEU A 180 -22.57 12.46 11.71
N ASN A 181 -21.54 12.99 11.04
CA ASN A 181 -20.63 12.19 10.21
C ASN A 181 -19.88 11.14 11.03
N HIS A 182 -19.41 11.47 12.24
CA HIS A 182 -18.73 10.50 13.10
C HIS A 182 -19.65 9.34 13.48
N THR A 183 -20.89 9.62 13.89
CA THR A 183 -21.86 8.56 14.19
C THR A 183 -22.15 7.66 12.99
N LEU A 184 -22.35 8.23 11.79
CA LEU A 184 -22.54 7.44 10.57
C LEU A 184 -21.29 6.62 10.23
N ARG A 185 -20.10 7.22 10.36
CA ARG A 185 -18.83 6.55 10.10
C ARG A 185 -18.64 5.35 11.03
N ASP A 186 -18.91 5.50 12.32
CA ASP A 186 -18.71 4.43 13.31
C ASP A 186 -19.67 3.25 13.07
N LEU A 187 -20.94 3.54 12.71
CA LEU A 187 -21.90 2.52 12.30
C LEU A 187 -21.45 1.77 11.04
N LEU A 188 -21.06 2.52 10.00
CA LEU A 188 -20.59 1.93 8.75
C LEU A 188 -19.27 1.17 8.95
N LEU A 189 -18.38 1.62 9.84
CA LEU A 189 -17.15 0.90 10.17
C LEU A 189 -17.45 -0.49 10.76
N LEU A 190 -18.48 -0.60 11.61
CA LEU A 190 -18.91 -1.88 12.17
C LEU A 190 -19.52 -2.79 11.09
N TRP A 191 -20.40 -2.23 10.24
CA TRP A 191 -21.08 -3.00 9.19
C TRP A 191 -20.16 -3.44 8.05
N PHE A 192 -19.21 -2.60 7.64
CA PHE A 192 -18.22 -2.91 6.59
C PHE A 192 -16.95 -3.52 7.19
N SER A 193 -17.13 -4.50 8.06
CA SER A 193 -16.03 -5.30 8.58
C SER A 193 -15.45 -6.14 7.44
N VAL A 194 -14.14 -6.09 7.30
CA VAL A 194 -13.46 -6.61 6.12
C VAL A 194 -13.63 -8.12 5.91
N GLY A 195 -13.87 -8.88 6.98
CA GLY A 195 -14.14 -10.33 6.89
C GLY A 195 -15.41 -10.70 6.12
N PHE A 196 -16.26 -9.73 5.77
CA PHE A 196 -17.47 -9.92 4.97
C PHE A 196 -17.34 -9.36 3.54
N LEU A 197 -16.16 -8.86 3.14
CA LEU A 197 -15.95 -8.51 1.74
C LEU A 197 -15.73 -9.77 0.91
N HIS A 198 -16.42 -9.82 -0.23
CA HIS A 198 -16.28 -10.90 -1.19
C HIS A 198 -15.63 -10.38 -2.46
N MET A 199 -14.50 -10.97 -2.81
CA MET A 199 -13.82 -10.72 -4.08
C MET A 199 -14.48 -11.56 -5.19
N GLU A 200 -14.82 -10.91 -6.31
CA GLU A 200 -15.37 -11.55 -7.49
C GLU A 200 -14.57 -11.14 -8.74
N ARG A 201 -14.27 -12.10 -9.61
CA ARG A 201 -13.65 -11.84 -10.92
C ARG A 201 -14.72 -11.42 -11.93
N ILE A 202 -14.52 -10.28 -12.58
CA ILE A 202 -15.38 -9.77 -13.64
C ILE A 202 -14.80 -10.12 -15.01
N THR A 203 -15.63 -10.70 -15.87
CA THR A 203 -15.31 -11.06 -17.25
C THR A 203 -16.36 -10.50 -18.19
N TRP A 204 -16.19 -10.71 -19.50
CA TRP A 204 -17.21 -10.33 -20.48
C TRP A 204 -18.52 -11.14 -20.38
N GLU A 205 -18.50 -12.24 -19.64
CA GLU A 205 -19.69 -13.08 -19.37
C GLU A 205 -20.48 -12.60 -18.15
N SER A 206 -19.90 -11.70 -17.35
CA SER A 206 -20.59 -11.10 -16.22
C SER A 206 -21.83 -10.32 -16.66
N SER A 207 -22.80 -10.20 -15.74
CA SER A 207 -24.06 -9.50 -15.99
C SER A 207 -23.85 -8.05 -16.44
N CYS A 208 -24.69 -7.60 -17.39
CA CYS A 208 -24.56 -6.28 -18.01
C CYS A 208 -24.69 -5.13 -17.00
N ASP A 209 -25.47 -5.29 -15.94
CA ASP A 209 -25.61 -4.28 -14.88
C ASP A 209 -24.33 -4.12 -14.07
N ILE A 210 -23.61 -5.20 -13.75
CA ILE A 210 -22.31 -5.12 -13.06
C ILE A 210 -21.28 -4.49 -13.99
N LEU A 211 -21.24 -4.89 -15.27
CA LEU A 211 -20.35 -4.30 -16.27
C LEU A 211 -20.59 -2.79 -16.45
N GLN A 212 -21.86 -2.37 -16.47
CA GLN A 212 -22.23 -0.96 -16.52
C GLN A 212 -21.73 -0.22 -15.28
N LYS A 213 -21.95 -0.75 -14.06
CA LYS A 213 -21.44 -0.17 -12.82
C LYS A 213 -19.91 -0.05 -12.82
N VAL A 214 -19.20 -1.09 -13.26
CA VAL A 214 -17.73 -1.06 -13.39
C VAL A 214 -17.29 0.06 -14.34
N SER A 215 -18.00 0.25 -15.47
CA SER A 215 -17.73 1.34 -16.41
C SER A 215 -18.00 2.71 -15.80
N ASP A 216 -19.15 2.88 -15.14
CA ASP A 216 -19.60 4.16 -14.56
C ASP A 216 -18.71 4.58 -13.38
N TYR A 217 -18.19 3.62 -12.62
CA TYR A 217 -17.34 3.88 -11.46
C TYR A 217 -15.85 4.02 -11.78
N GLU A 218 -15.41 3.79 -13.02
CA GLU A 218 -13.99 3.91 -13.39
C GLU A 218 -13.52 5.37 -13.32
N ALA A 219 -12.93 5.71 -12.17
CA ALA A 219 -12.56 7.07 -11.82
C ALA A 219 -11.09 7.41 -12.11
N ILE A 220 -10.22 6.50 -12.56
CA ILE A 220 -8.81 6.81 -12.86
C ILE A 220 -8.64 6.98 -14.37
N HIS A 221 -9.05 5.98 -15.14
CA HIS A 221 -8.97 5.96 -16.60
C HIS A 221 -10.35 5.74 -17.23
N PRO A 222 -11.18 6.81 -17.38
CA PRO A 222 -12.56 6.67 -17.83
C PRO A 222 -12.70 5.83 -19.10
N MET A 223 -13.68 4.92 -19.11
CA MET A 223 -13.94 4.05 -20.25
C MET A 223 -14.41 4.89 -21.45
N ARG A 224 -13.88 4.62 -22.64
CA ARG A 224 -14.27 5.36 -23.85
C ARG A 224 -15.60 4.85 -24.44
N ASN A 225 -15.79 3.54 -24.41
CA ASN A 225 -16.93 2.83 -24.98
C ASN A 225 -16.95 1.35 -24.53
N TRP A 226 -17.97 0.59 -24.91
CA TRP A 226 -18.10 -0.84 -24.56
C TRP A 226 -16.97 -1.71 -25.12
N LEU A 227 -16.37 -1.34 -26.25
CA LEU A 227 -15.20 -2.05 -26.79
C LEU A 227 -13.99 -1.89 -25.88
N ASP A 228 -13.82 -0.71 -25.27
CA ASP A 228 -12.78 -0.47 -24.26
C ASP A 228 -12.99 -1.34 -23.02
N LEU A 229 -14.22 -1.39 -22.51
CA LEU A 229 -14.58 -2.26 -21.39
C LEU A 229 -14.29 -3.73 -21.71
N LYS A 230 -14.70 -4.20 -22.90
CA LYS A 230 -14.44 -5.58 -23.36
C LYS A 230 -12.96 -5.93 -23.34
N ARG A 231 -12.09 -4.99 -23.74
CA ARG A 231 -10.64 -5.19 -23.69
C ARG A 231 -10.13 -5.27 -22.25
N ARG A 232 -10.61 -4.41 -21.35
CA ARG A 232 -10.16 -4.36 -19.95
C ARG A 232 -10.63 -5.52 -19.08
N VAL A 233 -11.66 -6.25 -19.51
CA VAL A 233 -12.10 -7.51 -18.90
C VAL A 233 -11.79 -8.72 -19.78
N GLY A 234 -10.96 -8.55 -20.81
CA GLY A 234 -10.58 -9.59 -21.77
C GLY A 234 -9.22 -10.23 -21.47
N PRO A 235 -8.61 -10.93 -22.46
CA PRO A 235 -7.30 -11.55 -22.31
C PRO A 235 -6.22 -10.54 -21.90
N TYR A 236 -5.19 -11.00 -21.19
CA TYR A 236 -4.09 -10.21 -20.61
C TYR A 236 -4.55 -9.07 -19.68
N ARG A 237 -5.83 -9.07 -19.31
CA ARG A 237 -6.42 -8.16 -18.34
C ARG A 237 -7.23 -8.99 -17.34
N ARG A 238 -7.26 -8.51 -16.11
CA ARG A 238 -8.12 -9.06 -15.06
C ARG A 238 -8.82 -7.91 -14.38
N CYS A 239 -10.09 -8.08 -14.08
CA CYS A 239 -10.88 -7.11 -13.33
C CYS A 239 -11.48 -7.84 -12.14
N TYR A 240 -11.29 -7.29 -10.95
CA TYR A 240 -11.87 -7.82 -9.72
C TYR A 240 -12.72 -6.74 -9.08
N ILE A 241 -13.84 -7.16 -8.49
CA ILE A 241 -14.64 -6.30 -7.63
C ILE A 241 -14.70 -6.87 -6.22
N PHE A 242 -14.87 -5.98 -5.25
CA PHE A 242 -15.19 -6.35 -3.88
C PHE A 242 -16.64 -5.95 -3.59
N THR A 243 -17.45 -6.90 -3.17
CA THR A 243 -18.85 -6.68 -2.78
C THR A 243 -19.05 -7.00 -1.31
N HIS A 244 -20.16 -6.54 -0.73
CA HIS A 244 -20.51 -6.83 0.66
C HIS A 244 -21.96 -7.35 0.72
N PRO A 245 -22.27 -8.35 1.57
CA PRO A 245 -23.62 -8.91 1.69
C PRO A 245 -24.71 -7.87 1.97
N SER A 246 -24.39 -6.81 2.73
CA SER A 246 -25.33 -5.72 3.03
C SER A 246 -25.57 -4.74 1.88
N MET A 247 -24.75 -4.79 0.82
CA MET A 247 -24.94 -4.04 -0.44
C MET A 247 -24.72 -5.00 -1.62
N PRO A 248 -25.64 -5.96 -1.82
CA PRO A 248 -25.48 -6.98 -2.85
C PRO A 248 -25.45 -6.34 -4.24
N ARG A 249 -24.63 -6.89 -5.14
CA ARG A 249 -24.43 -6.40 -6.52
C ARG A 249 -23.96 -4.96 -6.63
N GLU A 250 -23.43 -4.39 -5.53
CA GLU A 250 -22.81 -3.07 -5.52
C GLU A 250 -21.29 -3.25 -5.34
N PRO A 251 -20.49 -3.00 -6.39
CA PRO A 251 -19.05 -3.00 -6.27
C PRO A 251 -18.65 -1.89 -5.30
N ILE A 252 -17.88 -2.20 -4.26
CA ILE A 252 -17.31 -1.24 -3.29
C ILE A 252 -15.93 -0.80 -3.74
N VAL A 253 -15.15 -1.76 -4.26
CA VAL A 253 -13.85 -1.54 -4.87
C VAL A 253 -13.84 -2.22 -6.23
N VAL A 254 -13.33 -1.53 -7.23
CA VAL A 254 -13.03 -2.07 -8.57
C VAL A 254 -11.53 -2.01 -8.76
N LEU A 255 -10.93 -3.12 -9.17
CA LEU A 255 -9.49 -3.26 -9.36
C LEU A 255 -9.20 -3.88 -10.72
N HIS A 256 -8.55 -3.10 -11.58
CA HIS A 256 -8.07 -3.56 -12.88
C HIS A 256 -6.57 -3.88 -12.83
N THR A 257 -6.24 -5.05 -13.35
CA THR A 257 -4.89 -5.58 -13.48
C THR A 257 -4.54 -5.86 -14.93
N ALA A 258 -3.34 -5.48 -15.33
CA ALA A 258 -2.75 -5.86 -16.61
C ALA A 258 -1.68 -6.93 -16.40
N LEU A 259 -1.70 -7.96 -17.23
CA LEU A 259 -0.71 -9.03 -17.25
C LEU A 259 0.34 -8.67 -18.30
N CYS A 260 1.59 -8.53 -17.86
CA CYS A 260 2.69 -7.98 -18.65
C CYS A 260 3.93 -8.90 -18.63
N ASP A 261 4.81 -8.68 -19.59
CA ASP A 261 6.16 -9.23 -19.67
C ASP A 261 7.15 -8.52 -18.72
N VAL A 262 6.95 -7.23 -18.46
CA VAL A 262 7.77 -6.39 -17.58
C VAL A 262 6.93 -5.34 -16.83
N ILE A 263 7.48 -4.68 -15.81
CA ILE A 263 6.83 -3.52 -15.16
C ILE A 263 6.85 -2.30 -16.09
N PRO A 264 5.70 -1.86 -16.63
CA PRO A 264 5.62 -0.71 -17.51
C PRO A 264 5.85 0.59 -16.74
N ASP A 265 6.40 1.57 -17.43
CA ASP A 265 6.61 2.93 -16.93
C ASP A 265 5.45 3.88 -17.27
N SER A 266 4.55 3.48 -18.17
CA SER A 266 3.51 4.34 -18.73
C SER A 266 2.22 3.57 -19.04
N VAL A 267 1.10 4.30 -19.16
CA VAL A 267 -0.20 3.72 -19.54
C VAL A 267 -0.11 3.11 -20.95
N LYS A 268 0.62 3.76 -21.86
CA LYS A 268 0.91 3.23 -23.20
C LYS A 268 1.72 1.93 -23.13
N GLY A 269 2.68 1.83 -22.21
CA GLY A 269 3.45 0.61 -21.99
C GLY A 269 2.60 -0.61 -21.59
N ILE A 270 1.44 -0.39 -20.93
CA ILE A 270 0.45 -1.44 -20.63
C ILE A 270 -0.25 -1.91 -21.91
N GLU A 271 -0.62 -0.99 -22.79
CA GLU A 271 -1.23 -1.32 -24.10
C GLU A 271 -0.24 -2.08 -24.98
N GLU A 272 1.02 -1.67 -24.99
CA GLU A 272 2.09 -2.29 -25.78
C GLU A 272 2.51 -3.67 -25.24
N ALA A 273 2.30 -3.96 -23.95
CA ALA A 273 2.66 -5.25 -23.33
C ALA A 273 1.97 -6.43 -24.01
N GLU A 274 0.69 -6.29 -24.34
CA GLU A 274 -0.06 -7.31 -25.07
C GLU A 274 0.57 -7.57 -26.45
N THR A 275 0.99 -6.51 -27.15
CA THR A 275 1.66 -6.64 -28.46
C THR A 275 3.03 -7.33 -28.33
N ARG A 276 3.79 -7.04 -27.27
CA ARG A 276 5.08 -7.69 -27.01
C ARG A 276 4.94 -9.18 -26.70
N ILE A 277 3.91 -9.57 -25.95
CA ILE A 277 3.65 -10.96 -25.59
C ILE A 277 3.21 -11.77 -26.83
N LEU A 278 2.30 -11.21 -27.63
CA LEU A 278 1.65 -11.89 -28.74
C LEU A 278 2.44 -11.88 -30.05
N GLY A 279 3.26 -10.85 -30.27
CA GLY A 279 3.84 -10.55 -31.58
C GLY A 279 2.79 -10.07 -32.59
N SER A 280 3.25 -9.63 -33.77
CA SER A 280 2.44 -8.93 -34.79
C SER A 280 1.32 -9.75 -35.45
N ALA A 281 1.10 -11.02 -35.06
CA ALA A 281 0.45 -12.03 -35.89
C ALA A 281 -0.97 -12.46 -35.49
N LYS A 282 -1.52 -12.09 -34.31
CA LYS A 282 -2.87 -12.52 -33.90
C LYS A 282 -3.73 -11.37 -33.37
N LYS A 283 -4.90 -11.17 -34.00
CA LYS A 283 -5.85 -10.08 -33.66
C LYS A 283 -7.01 -10.50 -32.74
N TYR A 284 -7.22 -11.80 -32.53
CA TYR A 284 -8.28 -12.32 -31.66
C TYR A 284 -7.75 -13.52 -30.89
N ILE A 285 -7.79 -13.42 -29.56
CA ILE A 285 -7.28 -14.40 -28.62
C ILE A 285 -8.32 -14.56 -27.52
N THR A 286 -8.48 -15.77 -27.01
CA THR A 286 -9.34 -16.09 -25.87
C THR A 286 -8.53 -16.28 -24.59
N PHE A 287 -9.16 -16.33 -23.42
CA PHE A 287 -8.47 -16.59 -22.16
C PHE A 287 -7.68 -17.93 -22.16
N LEU A 288 -8.14 -18.92 -22.93
CA LEU A 288 -7.51 -20.24 -23.03
C LEU A 288 -6.21 -20.21 -23.86
N GLU A 289 -6.03 -19.17 -24.68
CA GLU A 289 -4.90 -19.02 -25.59
C GLU A 289 -3.82 -18.05 -25.05
N GLU A 290 -3.97 -17.59 -23.79
CA GLU A 290 -2.97 -16.76 -23.14
C GLU A 290 -1.67 -17.55 -22.90
N ASP A 291 -0.57 -17.06 -23.47
CA ASP A 291 0.76 -17.62 -23.23
C ASP A 291 1.24 -17.32 -21.80
N LYS A 292 0.90 -18.22 -20.87
CA LYS A 292 1.26 -18.13 -19.45
C LYS A 292 2.77 -18.06 -19.22
N SER A 293 3.60 -18.56 -20.14
CA SER A 293 5.05 -18.59 -19.98
C SER A 293 5.67 -17.19 -20.10
N LYS A 294 5.03 -16.30 -20.87
CA LYS A 294 5.51 -14.93 -21.14
C LYS A 294 5.00 -13.89 -20.14
N ILE A 295 4.00 -14.23 -19.33
CA ILE A 295 3.45 -13.34 -18.31
C ILE A 295 4.35 -13.39 -17.08
N LYS A 296 5.10 -12.31 -16.82
CA LYS A 296 6.08 -12.22 -15.71
C LYS A 296 5.71 -11.18 -14.67
N ALA A 297 4.84 -10.23 -15.00
CA ALA A 297 4.44 -9.14 -14.13
C ALA A 297 2.91 -8.96 -14.09
N ALA A 298 2.36 -8.61 -12.93
CA ALA A 298 0.98 -8.14 -12.78
C ALA A 298 0.96 -6.69 -12.34
N ILE A 299 0.24 -5.85 -13.08
CA ILE A 299 0.24 -4.40 -12.93
C ILE A 299 -1.15 -3.90 -12.54
N PHE A 300 -1.30 -3.48 -11.28
CA PHE A 300 -2.51 -2.85 -10.77
C PHE A 300 -2.57 -1.40 -11.25
N TYR A 301 -3.25 -1.15 -12.37
CA TYR A 301 -3.25 0.16 -13.03
C TYR A 301 -4.48 1.00 -12.71
N SER A 302 -5.54 0.40 -12.17
CA SER A 302 -6.70 1.13 -11.65
C SER A 302 -7.22 0.45 -10.39
N ILE A 303 -7.32 1.21 -9.29
CA ILE A 303 -7.93 0.80 -8.03
C ILE A 303 -8.87 1.92 -7.61
N VAL A 304 -10.17 1.66 -7.64
CA VAL A 304 -11.20 2.67 -7.39
C VAL A 304 -12.11 2.21 -6.27
N SER A 305 -12.25 3.06 -5.24
CA SER A 305 -13.38 2.95 -4.31
C SER A 305 -14.57 3.70 -4.92
N THR A 306 -15.64 2.96 -5.15
CA THR A 306 -16.82 3.43 -5.90
C THR A 306 -17.74 4.29 -5.02
N GLN A 307 -17.76 4.00 -3.70
CA GLN A 307 -18.67 4.60 -2.74
C GLN A 307 -17.98 5.73 -1.95
N LYS A 308 -18.28 6.99 -2.30
CA LYS A 308 -17.77 8.17 -1.58
C LYS A 308 -18.14 8.16 -0.10
N GLY A 309 -19.34 7.68 0.23
CA GLY A 309 -19.82 7.53 1.59
C GLY A 309 -19.01 6.55 2.45
N LEU A 310 -18.16 5.71 1.86
CA LEU A 310 -17.22 4.85 2.58
C LEU A 310 -15.83 5.46 2.74
N GLN A 311 -15.63 6.72 2.34
CA GLN A 311 -14.34 7.41 2.49
C GLN A 311 -13.90 7.43 3.97
N GLY A 312 -12.66 7.02 4.22
CA GLY A 312 -12.07 6.96 5.56
C GLY A 312 -12.52 5.75 6.40
N ILE A 313 -13.23 4.79 5.80
CA ILE A 313 -13.47 3.46 6.37
C ILE A 313 -12.41 2.53 5.78
N GLU A 314 -11.68 1.83 6.64
CA GLU A 314 -10.62 0.92 6.23
C GLU A 314 -11.22 -0.40 5.78
N LEU A 315 -11.29 -0.60 4.46
CA LEU A 315 -11.72 -1.85 3.85
C LEU A 315 -10.60 -2.93 3.83
N GLY A 316 -9.58 -2.77 4.69
CA GLY A 316 -8.46 -3.69 4.85
C GLY A 316 -7.21 -3.37 4.03
N ASN A 317 -6.03 -3.74 4.56
CA ASN A 317 -4.71 -3.61 3.90
C ASN A 317 -4.34 -4.84 3.05
N TYR A 318 -5.34 -5.60 2.60
CA TYR A 318 -5.14 -6.91 1.96
C TYR A 318 -5.95 -7.10 0.68
N LEU A 319 -6.73 -6.11 0.23
CA LEU A 319 -7.43 -6.14 -1.06
C LEU A 319 -6.48 -6.49 -2.21
N ILE A 320 -5.31 -5.83 -2.25
CA ILE A 320 -4.27 -6.10 -3.26
C ILE A 320 -3.67 -7.50 -3.04
N LYS A 321 -3.55 -7.96 -1.80
CA LYS A 321 -2.96 -9.26 -1.47
C LYS A 321 -3.86 -10.42 -1.92
N GLU A 322 -5.18 -10.29 -1.75
CA GLU A 322 -6.14 -11.29 -2.23
C GLU A 322 -6.12 -11.39 -3.76
N VAL A 323 -6.17 -10.25 -4.46
CA VAL A 323 -6.07 -10.25 -5.92
C VAL A 323 -4.71 -10.77 -6.39
N ALA A 324 -3.61 -10.38 -5.73
CA ALA A 324 -2.29 -10.90 -6.04
C ALA A 324 -2.20 -12.42 -5.84
N SER A 325 -2.81 -12.95 -4.78
CA SER A 325 -2.87 -14.39 -4.51
C SER A 325 -3.61 -15.14 -5.62
N GLU A 326 -4.78 -14.64 -6.02
CA GLU A 326 -5.57 -15.20 -7.12
C GLU A 326 -4.80 -15.20 -8.44
N ILE A 327 -4.18 -14.07 -8.80
CA ILE A 327 -3.41 -13.92 -10.03
C ILE A 327 -2.18 -14.82 -10.05
N THR A 328 -1.43 -14.89 -8.94
CA THR A 328 -0.23 -15.75 -8.85
C THR A 328 -0.59 -17.24 -8.83
N THR A 329 -1.80 -17.58 -8.40
CA THR A 329 -2.34 -18.95 -8.49
C THR A 329 -2.68 -19.30 -9.94
N GLU A 330 -3.32 -18.38 -10.67
CA GLU A 330 -3.64 -18.56 -12.10
C GLU A 330 -2.37 -18.56 -12.99
N PHE A 331 -1.37 -17.76 -12.62
CA PHE A 331 -0.12 -17.53 -13.36
C PHE A 331 1.13 -17.62 -12.45
N PRO A 332 1.64 -18.85 -12.18
CA PRO A 332 2.80 -19.05 -11.30
C PRO A 332 4.12 -18.45 -11.80
N ALA A 333 4.21 -18.08 -13.08
CA ALA A 333 5.40 -17.45 -13.68
C ALA A 333 5.55 -15.96 -13.33
N ILE A 334 4.53 -15.34 -12.71
CA ILE A 334 4.58 -13.95 -12.29
C ILE A 334 5.53 -13.81 -11.10
N ARG A 335 6.62 -13.07 -11.30
CA ARG A 335 7.61 -12.73 -10.27
C ARG A 335 7.47 -11.30 -9.77
N GLN A 336 6.81 -10.44 -10.55
CA GLN A 336 6.75 -9.00 -10.29
C GLN A 336 5.30 -8.54 -10.06
N LEU A 337 5.04 -7.95 -8.90
CA LEU A 337 3.76 -7.34 -8.56
C LEU A 337 3.96 -5.85 -8.35
N SER A 338 3.34 -5.04 -9.20
CA SER A 338 3.48 -3.58 -9.11
C SER A 338 2.16 -2.89 -9.40
N SER A 339 2.01 -1.65 -8.97
CA SER A 339 0.98 -0.77 -9.50
C SER A 339 1.57 0.19 -10.53
N LEU A 340 0.71 0.82 -11.34
CA LEU A 340 1.04 2.04 -12.06
C LEU A 340 0.04 3.11 -11.63
N SER A 341 0.41 3.88 -10.61
CA SER A 341 -0.55 4.70 -9.85
C SER A 341 -0.47 6.19 -10.20
N PRO A 342 -1.61 6.90 -10.23
CA PRO A 342 -1.63 8.35 -10.40
C PRO A 342 -1.17 9.08 -9.13
N ILE A 343 -0.80 10.35 -9.27
CA ILE A 343 -0.34 11.19 -8.16
C ILE A 343 -1.28 12.41 -8.01
N PRO A 344 -2.52 12.22 -7.52
CA PRO A 344 -3.50 13.30 -7.46
C PRO A 344 -2.99 14.46 -6.58
N ASN A 345 -3.38 15.69 -6.94
CA ASN A 345 -3.07 16.94 -6.22
C ASN A 345 -1.59 17.36 -6.18
N PHE A 346 -0.68 16.69 -6.90
CA PHE A 346 0.72 17.11 -6.96
C PHE A 346 0.88 18.51 -7.56
N LYS A 347 0.21 18.80 -8.68
CA LYS A 347 0.27 20.12 -9.34
C LYS A 347 -0.22 21.24 -8.42
N THR A 348 -1.33 21.02 -7.71
CA THR A 348 -1.89 21.95 -6.73
C THR A 348 -0.90 22.21 -5.60
N TRP A 349 -0.35 21.15 -5.01
CA TRP A 349 0.66 21.26 -3.96
C TRP A 349 1.90 22.02 -4.43
N LEU A 350 2.38 21.75 -5.64
CA LEU A 350 3.54 22.41 -6.24
C LEU A 350 3.31 23.93 -6.32
N PHE A 351 2.14 24.34 -6.83
CA PHE A 351 1.81 25.77 -6.92
C PHE A 351 1.67 26.43 -5.55
N ASP A 352 1.11 25.76 -4.56
CA ASP A 352 0.98 26.32 -3.22
C ASP A 352 2.33 26.47 -2.52
N LYS A 353 3.25 25.50 -2.68
CA LYS A 353 4.64 25.63 -2.23
C LYS A 353 5.37 26.76 -2.94
N LEU A 354 5.21 26.88 -4.26
CA LEU A 354 5.81 27.98 -5.02
C LEU A 354 5.29 29.36 -4.55
N LYS A 355 3.99 29.50 -4.27
CA LYS A 355 3.43 30.74 -3.71
C LYS A 355 4.01 31.09 -2.34
N GLN A 356 4.26 30.09 -1.49
CA GLN A 356 4.86 30.30 -0.16
C GLN A 356 6.28 30.85 -0.31
N VAL A 357 7.11 30.21 -1.15
CA VAL A 357 8.50 30.65 -1.41
C VAL A 357 8.55 32.02 -2.11
N ALA A 358 7.57 32.34 -2.96
CA ALA A 358 7.49 33.62 -3.66
C ALA A 358 7.25 34.83 -2.74
N LYS A 359 6.75 34.61 -1.53
CA LYS A 359 6.58 35.70 -0.54
C LYS A 359 7.92 36.20 -0.04
N ASP A 360 8.96 35.37 -0.05
CA ASP A 360 10.27 35.69 0.52
C ASP A 360 11.23 36.38 -0.48
N ILE A 361 10.95 36.33 -1.79
CA ILE A 361 11.87 36.87 -2.83
C ILE A 361 11.10 37.53 -4.00
N LEU A 362 11.24 38.85 -4.18
CA LEU A 362 10.50 39.67 -5.16
C LEU A 362 10.75 39.32 -6.65
N GLN A 363 11.96 38.92 -7.04
CA GLN A 363 12.28 38.57 -8.45
C GLN A 363 11.67 37.24 -8.91
N THR A 364 11.24 36.39 -7.99
CA THR A 364 10.69 35.05 -8.26
C THR A 364 9.21 35.06 -8.69
N LYS A 365 8.48 36.15 -8.44
CA LYS A 365 7.04 36.23 -8.75
C LYS A 365 6.74 36.12 -10.25
N ASN A 366 7.58 36.73 -11.10
CA ASN A 366 7.40 36.68 -12.57
C ASN A 366 7.72 35.30 -13.16
N LEU A 367 8.70 34.59 -12.58
CA LEU A 367 9.05 33.24 -13.02
C LEU A 367 7.94 32.24 -12.66
N ILE A 368 7.38 32.36 -11.45
CA ILE A 368 6.31 31.49 -10.96
C ILE A 368 5.01 31.70 -11.74
N SER A 369 4.67 32.95 -12.06
CA SER A 369 3.50 33.25 -12.89
C SER A 369 3.66 32.71 -14.31
N THR A 370 4.87 32.74 -14.87
CA THR A 370 5.19 32.16 -16.18
C THR A 370 5.13 30.63 -16.16
N LEU A 371 5.76 29.99 -15.17
CA LEU A 371 5.70 28.54 -14.98
C LEU A 371 4.26 28.05 -14.78
N LYS A 372 3.46 28.80 -14.01
CA LYS A 372 2.04 28.52 -13.84
C LYS A 372 1.29 28.57 -15.17
N LYS A 373 1.48 29.62 -15.98
CA LYS A 373 0.88 29.71 -17.32
C LYS A 373 1.29 28.53 -18.21
N ILE A 374 2.57 28.17 -18.21
CA ILE A 374 3.09 27.04 -18.98
C ILE A 374 2.41 25.75 -18.53
N LEU A 375 2.48 25.40 -17.24
CA LEU A 375 1.95 24.15 -16.71
C LEU A 375 0.42 24.08 -16.73
N ASP A 376 -0.28 25.22 -16.67
CA ASP A 376 -1.75 25.27 -16.82
C ASP A 376 -2.19 24.97 -18.25
N THR A 377 -1.36 25.25 -19.25
CA THR A 377 -1.57 24.76 -20.62
C THR A 377 -1.03 23.33 -20.76
N SER A 378 -1.69 22.46 -21.51
CA SER A 378 -1.12 21.15 -21.86
C SER A 378 -0.14 21.22 -23.04
N LEU A 379 0.16 22.41 -23.55
CA LEU A 379 0.93 22.60 -24.79
C LEU A 379 2.41 22.24 -24.63
N TRP A 380 2.98 22.38 -23.43
CA TRP A 380 4.38 22.07 -23.16
C TRP A 380 4.73 20.59 -23.30
N THR A 381 3.73 19.69 -23.26
CA THR A 381 3.98 18.25 -23.43
C THR A 381 4.36 17.90 -24.87
N GLY A 382 3.95 18.71 -25.85
CA GLY A 382 4.31 18.56 -27.26
C GLY A 382 5.65 19.20 -27.62
N ASP A 383 6.14 20.14 -26.82
CA ASP A 383 7.45 20.78 -27.00
C ASP A 383 8.54 19.94 -26.31
N LYS A 384 9.33 19.22 -27.12
CA LYS A 384 10.41 18.34 -26.62
C LYS A 384 11.45 19.09 -25.79
N GLN A 385 11.82 20.32 -26.16
CA GLN A 385 12.85 21.07 -25.46
C GLN A 385 12.33 21.52 -24.09
N LEU A 386 11.11 22.05 -24.05
CA LEU A 386 10.49 22.49 -22.81
C LEU A 386 10.17 21.33 -21.87
N SER A 387 9.66 20.22 -22.41
CA SER A 387 9.39 19.00 -21.65
C SER A 387 10.66 18.45 -20.99
N GLU A 388 11.78 18.31 -21.73
CA GLU A 388 13.02 17.79 -21.16
C GLU A 388 13.61 18.75 -20.11
N PHE A 389 13.49 20.07 -20.31
CA PHE A 389 13.90 21.06 -19.31
C PHE A 389 13.09 20.95 -18.01
N LEU A 390 11.80 20.65 -18.09
CA LEU A 390 10.90 20.55 -16.93
C LEU A 390 11.01 19.22 -16.17
N LYS A 391 11.49 18.15 -16.83
CA LYS A 391 11.57 16.79 -16.29
C LYS A 391 12.28 16.70 -14.95
N GLU A 392 13.57 17.04 -14.90
CA GLU A 392 14.41 16.95 -13.70
C GLU A 392 13.85 17.75 -12.50
N PRO A 393 13.50 19.05 -12.65
CA PRO A 393 12.89 19.82 -11.58
C PRO A 393 11.58 19.22 -11.04
N LEU A 394 10.70 18.75 -11.93
CA LEU A 394 9.40 18.21 -11.54
C LEU A 394 9.51 16.84 -10.91
N LEU A 395 10.37 15.95 -11.41
CA LEU A 395 10.63 14.64 -10.79
C LEU A 395 11.20 14.79 -9.38
N ARG A 396 12.15 15.71 -9.17
CA ARG A 396 12.69 16.00 -7.83
C ARG A 396 11.62 16.56 -6.89
N ALA A 397 10.78 17.48 -7.37
CA ALA A 397 9.67 18.01 -6.58
C ALA A 397 8.64 16.92 -6.25
N CYS A 398 8.38 16.01 -7.19
CA CYS A 398 7.49 14.86 -7.02
C CYS A 398 8.03 13.89 -5.97
N ALA A 399 9.32 13.54 -6.04
CA ALA A 399 9.99 12.70 -5.05
C ALA A 399 9.87 13.32 -3.63
N TRP A 400 10.07 14.63 -3.51
CA TRP A 400 9.88 15.34 -2.24
C TRP A 400 8.42 15.26 -1.75
N TYR A 401 7.46 15.54 -2.63
CA TYR A 401 6.03 15.48 -2.31
C TYR A 401 5.60 14.11 -1.80
N LEU A 402 6.05 13.04 -2.45
CA LEU A 402 5.69 11.67 -2.09
C LEU A 402 6.41 11.21 -0.81
N TYR A 403 7.70 11.51 -0.67
CA TYR A 403 8.53 10.96 0.40
C TYR A 403 8.62 11.84 1.65
N LYS A 404 8.76 13.17 1.52
CA LYS A 404 8.99 14.09 2.66
C LYS A 404 7.73 14.74 3.19
N GLU A 405 6.77 15.10 2.34
CA GLU A 405 5.55 15.75 2.83
C GLU A 405 4.66 14.76 3.59
N LYS A 406 4.14 15.21 4.74
CA LYS A 406 3.35 14.39 5.66
C LYS A 406 2.13 15.14 6.18
N ARG A 407 1.09 14.39 6.52
CA ARG A 407 -0.08 14.87 7.27
C ARG A 407 -0.31 13.92 8.44
N ARG A 408 -0.15 14.41 9.67
CA ARG A 408 -0.29 13.61 10.90
C ARG A 408 0.61 12.34 10.90
N GLY A 409 1.85 12.46 10.42
CA GLY A 409 2.81 11.35 10.31
C GLY A 409 2.63 10.43 9.09
N TYR A 410 1.51 10.52 8.36
CA TYR A 410 1.25 9.74 7.15
C TYR A 410 1.63 10.48 5.86
N ALA A 411 1.83 9.76 4.76
CA ALA A 411 2.12 10.36 3.45
C ALA A 411 1.00 11.35 3.05
N LEU A 412 1.38 12.53 2.58
CA LEU A 412 0.41 13.58 2.22
C LEU A 412 -0.47 13.17 1.02
N ASN A 413 0.12 12.50 0.03
CA ASN A 413 -0.62 11.96 -1.11
C ASN A 413 -1.44 10.73 -0.68
N THR A 414 -2.73 10.73 -1.01
CA THR A 414 -3.66 9.68 -0.58
C THR A 414 -3.39 8.32 -1.22
N VAL A 415 -3.00 8.31 -2.50
CA VAL A 415 -2.66 7.08 -3.24
C VAL A 415 -1.35 6.48 -2.73
N ALA A 416 -0.34 7.32 -2.49
CA ALA A 416 0.89 6.91 -1.84
C ALA A 416 0.62 6.32 -0.45
N ASN A 417 -0.19 7.01 0.36
CA ASN A 417 -0.57 6.51 1.67
C ASN A 417 -1.26 5.14 1.60
N PHE A 418 -2.17 4.96 0.63
CA PHE A 418 -2.84 3.68 0.40
C PHE A 418 -1.84 2.56 0.10
N HIS A 419 -0.97 2.69 -0.91
CA HIS A 419 -0.02 1.63 -1.27
C HIS A 419 1.02 1.36 -0.17
N LEU A 420 1.56 2.40 0.47
CA LEU A 420 2.52 2.26 1.56
C LEU A 420 1.91 1.53 2.77
N ARG A 421 0.64 1.83 3.12
CA ARG A 421 -0.08 1.10 4.18
C ARG A 421 -0.38 -0.36 3.81
N ASN A 422 -0.48 -0.66 2.53
CA ASN A 422 -0.57 -2.03 2.01
C ASN A 422 0.81 -2.72 1.88
N GLY A 423 1.88 -2.12 2.41
CA GLY A 423 3.22 -2.70 2.39
C GLY A 423 3.85 -2.69 1.00
N ALA A 424 3.55 -1.70 0.16
CA ALA A 424 4.25 -1.51 -1.10
C ALA A 424 5.48 -0.62 -0.91
N VAL A 425 6.52 -0.84 -1.72
CA VAL A 425 7.68 0.02 -1.85
C VAL A 425 7.41 1.02 -2.98
N MET A 426 7.63 2.31 -2.72
CA MET A 426 7.64 3.32 -3.77
C MET A 426 8.88 3.10 -4.64
N TRP A 427 8.71 2.45 -5.79
CA TRP A 427 9.81 1.82 -6.52
C TRP A 427 10.39 2.72 -7.62
N ARG A 428 9.53 3.33 -8.44
CA ARG A 428 9.96 4.18 -9.57
C ARG A 428 8.99 5.31 -9.82
N ILE A 429 9.51 6.52 -10.05
CA ILE A 429 8.72 7.68 -10.51
C ILE A 429 8.89 7.78 -12.02
N ASN A 430 7.77 7.82 -12.74
CA ASN A 430 7.76 7.73 -14.19
C ASN A 430 7.35 9.08 -14.82
N TRP A 431 8.25 9.65 -15.61
CA TRP A 431 8.02 10.88 -16.35
C TRP A 431 7.10 10.66 -17.55
N MET A 432 6.11 11.53 -17.75
CA MET A 432 5.17 11.47 -18.89
C MET A 432 4.49 10.11 -19.08
N ALA A 433 4.23 9.42 -17.97
CA ALA A 433 3.56 8.13 -17.91
C ALA A 433 2.07 8.19 -18.29
N ASP A 434 1.41 9.31 -17.97
CA ASP A 434 0.05 9.63 -18.40
C ASP A 434 -0.01 11.02 -19.05
N PRO A 435 0.17 11.12 -20.38
CA PRO A 435 0.11 12.39 -21.10
C PRO A 435 -1.32 12.90 -21.31
N SER A 436 -2.35 12.22 -20.79
CA SER A 436 -3.73 12.67 -20.92
C SER A 436 -3.94 14.05 -20.26
N PRO A 437 -4.94 14.85 -20.71
CA PRO A 437 -5.24 16.13 -20.08
C PRO A 437 -5.44 16.01 -18.56
N ARG A 438 -5.99 14.88 -18.12
CA ARG A 438 -6.19 14.58 -16.71
C ARG A 438 -4.89 14.27 -15.96
N GLY A 439 -4.03 13.42 -16.52
CA GLY A 439 -2.71 13.13 -15.95
C GLY A 439 -1.85 14.39 -15.83
N VAL A 440 -1.87 15.23 -16.87
CA VAL A 440 -1.18 16.53 -16.87
C VAL A 440 -1.76 17.50 -15.84
N ALA A 441 -3.09 17.57 -15.71
CA ALA A 441 -3.75 18.41 -14.72
C ALA A 441 -3.46 17.98 -13.27
N ASN A 442 -3.39 16.68 -13.02
CA ASN A 442 -3.17 16.13 -11.68
C ASN A 442 -1.71 16.22 -11.23
N SER A 443 -0.79 15.76 -12.07
CA SER A 443 0.60 15.48 -11.70
C SER A 443 1.63 15.82 -12.77
N CYS A 444 1.30 16.70 -13.72
CA CYS A 444 2.17 17.01 -14.86
C CYS A 444 2.54 15.75 -15.68
N GLY A 445 1.63 14.77 -15.74
CA GLY A 445 1.81 13.51 -16.47
C GLY A 445 2.71 12.49 -15.76
N ILE A 446 3.11 12.77 -14.51
CA ILE A 446 3.94 11.87 -13.71
C ILE A 446 3.06 10.81 -13.05
N MET A 447 3.50 9.55 -13.13
CA MET A 447 2.94 8.43 -12.37
C MET A 447 4.03 7.76 -11.54
N VAL A 448 3.65 6.81 -10.70
CA VAL A 448 4.57 6.11 -9.81
C VAL A 448 4.25 4.61 -9.80
N ASN A 449 5.28 3.78 -9.83
CA ASN A 449 5.16 2.36 -9.57
C ASN A 449 5.34 2.08 -8.07
N TYR A 450 4.35 1.44 -7.45
CA TYR A 450 4.52 0.83 -6.13
C TYR A 450 4.74 -0.66 -6.29
N SER A 451 5.94 -1.14 -5.96
CA SER A 451 6.27 -2.57 -6.02
C SER A 451 5.91 -3.25 -4.71
N HIS A 452 5.14 -4.33 -4.79
CA HIS A 452 4.84 -5.15 -3.62
C HIS A 452 6.00 -6.16 -3.43
N ALA A 453 7.10 -5.68 -2.83
CA ALA A 453 8.37 -6.38 -2.70
C ALA A 453 8.66 -6.88 -1.26
N GLY A 454 9.62 -7.82 -1.15
CA GLY A 454 9.97 -8.57 0.07
C GLY A 454 10.27 -7.76 1.34
N TYR A 455 10.82 -6.54 1.23
CA TYR A 455 11.23 -5.73 2.39
C TYR A 455 10.08 -5.41 3.34
N SER A 456 8.86 -5.31 2.82
CA SER A 456 7.68 -5.03 3.63
C SER A 456 7.32 -6.19 4.56
N TYR A 457 7.82 -7.39 4.27
CA TYR A 457 7.68 -8.57 5.13
C TYR A 457 8.92 -8.76 6.04
N CYS A 458 10.13 -8.69 5.47
CA CYS A 458 11.36 -9.07 6.19
C CYS A 458 12.16 -7.88 6.75
N GLY A 459 12.01 -6.67 6.20
CA GLY A 459 12.92 -5.55 6.45
C GLY A 459 12.95 -5.06 7.90
N ALA A 460 11.79 -4.98 8.55
CA ALA A 460 11.71 -4.61 9.97
C ALA A 460 12.40 -5.65 10.87
N CYS A 461 12.33 -6.94 10.51
CA CYS A 461 13.04 -8.00 11.23
C CYS A 461 14.55 -7.93 10.96
N ALA A 462 14.95 -7.82 9.70
CA ALA A 462 16.35 -7.73 9.29
C ALA A 462 17.09 -6.57 9.97
N GLY A 463 16.41 -5.42 10.15
CA GLY A 463 16.98 -4.25 10.83
C GLY A 463 17.52 -4.51 12.24
N PHE A 464 17.02 -5.52 12.97
CA PHE A 464 17.56 -5.90 14.28
C PHE A 464 18.98 -6.46 14.21
N ALA A 465 19.29 -7.26 13.18
CA ALA A 465 20.63 -7.79 12.95
C ALA A 465 21.59 -6.68 12.49
N TYR A 466 21.17 -5.87 11.50
CA TYR A 466 21.99 -4.77 10.98
C TYR A 466 22.34 -3.71 12.02
N ARG A 467 21.48 -3.51 13.03
CA ARG A 467 21.76 -2.62 14.16
C ARG A 467 22.97 -3.05 15.01
N GLN A 468 23.35 -4.34 14.99
CA GLN A 468 24.48 -4.84 15.78
C GLN A 468 25.84 -4.53 15.14
N ILE A 469 25.86 -4.13 13.86
CA ILE A 469 27.11 -3.90 13.12
C ILE A 469 27.77 -2.62 13.63
N SER A 470 29.06 -2.73 13.95
CA SER A 470 29.93 -1.58 14.22
C SER A 470 30.66 -1.15 12.94
N PRO A 471 30.24 -0.08 12.26
CA PRO A 471 30.83 0.32 10.98
C PRO A 471 32.26 0.86 11.11
N VAL A 472 32.72 1.14 12.34
CA VAL A 472 34.07 1.67 12.61
C VAL A 472 35.16 0.61 12.35
N VAL A 473 34.84 -0.66 12.59
CA VAL A 473 35.81 -1.77 12.52
C VAL A 473 35.73 -2.50 11.18
N VAL A 474 34.53 -2.65 10.63
CA VAL A 474 34.28 -3.48 9.45
C VAL A 474 34.88 -2.88 8.18
N ARG A 475 35.70 -3.68 7.48
CA ARG A 475 36.34 -3.34 6.20
C ARG A 475 35.95 -4.29 5.07
N ARG A 476 35.59 -5.54 5.37
CA ARG A 476 35.19 -6.53 4.38
C ARG A 476 33.86 -7.15 4.77
N ILE A 477 32.93 -7.25 3.83
CA ILE A 477 31.60 -7.80 4.10
C ILE A 477 31.30 -8.95 3.13
N PHE A 478 31.30 -10.17 3.65
CA PHE A 478 30.84 -11.35 2.92
C PHE A 478 29.32 -11.43 2.98
N ILE A 479 28.68 -11.67 1.84
CA ILE A 479 27.22 -11.80 1.74
C ILE A 479 26.92 -13.16 1.15
N LEU A 480 26.42 -14.09 1.97
CA LEU A 480 26.05 -15.43 1.52
C LEU A 480 24.54 -15.46 1.30
N GLY A 481 24.12 -15.61 0.05
CA GLY A 481 22.71 -15.73 -0.34
C GLY A 481 22.42 -17.10 -0.94
N PRO A 482 21.28 -17.75 -0.63
CA PRO A 482 20.89 -19.00 -1.29
C PRO A 482 20.51 -18.75 -2.76
N SER A 483 20.79 -19.72 -3.63
CA SER A 483 20.39 -19.67 -5.04
C SER A 483 18.92 -19.99 -5.22
N HIS A 484 18.15 -19.04 -5.76
CA HIS A 484 16.72 -19.22 -6.08
C HIS A 484 16.46 -19.48 -7.56
N HIS A 485 17.32 -18.96 -8.45
CA HIS A 485 17.08 -18.93 -9.89
C HIS A 485 17.84 -20.01 -10.65
N VAL A 486 19.01 -20.43 -10.15
CA VAL A 486 19.90 -21.37 -10.83
C VAL A 486 20.16 -22.61 -9.97
N ARG A 487 20.10 -23.79 -10.59
CA ARG A 487 20.52 -25.03 -9.92
C ARG A 487 22.04 -25.06 -9.86
N LEU A 488 22.60 -24.70 -8.72
CA LEU A 488 24.02 -24.67 -8.44
C LEU A 488 24.37 -25.76 -7.42
N PRO A 489 25.29 -26.71 -7.72
CA PRO A 489 25.72 -27.72 -6.75
C PRO A 489 26.85 -27.25 -5.82
N GLY A 490 27.38 -26.04 -6.02
CA GLY A 490 28.47 -25.42 -5.27
C GLY A 490 28.18 -23.99 -4.82
N CYS A 491 29.22 -23.18 -4.68
CA CYS A 491 29.11 -21.74 -4.45
C CYS A 491 29.65 -20.98 -5.66
N ALA A 492 29.08 -19.83 -5.98
CA ALA A 492 29.50 -18.98 -7.08
C ALA A 492 29.79 -17.54 -6.64
N LEU A 493 30.75 -16.91 -7.31
CA LEU A 493 31.20 -15.54 -7.05
C LEU A 493 30.67 -14.59 -8.14
N SER A 494 30.49 -13.33 -7.79
CA SER A 494 30.09 -12.30 -8.75
C SER A 494 31.20 -12.02 -9.76
N SER A 495 30.83 -11.94 -11.04
CA SER A 495 31.71 -11.44 -12.11
C SER A 495 31.78 -9.92 -12.17
N ALA A 496 30.91 -9.21 -11.45
CA ALA A 496 30.85 -7.77 -11.42
C ALA A 496 32.00 -7.15 -10.62
N SER A 497 32.29 -5.89 -10.91
CA SER A 497 33.21 -5.06 -10.11
C SER A 497 32.47 -4.18 -9.10
N ILE A 498 31.20 -3.87 -9.37
CA ILE A 498 30.40 -2.90 -8.63
C ILE A 498 28.95 -3.38 -8.58
N TYR A 499 28.33 -3.30 -7.41
CA TYR A 499 26.88 -3.39 -7.25
C TYR A 499 26.28 -2.01 -7.01
N ARG A 500 25.32 -1.61 -7.85
CA ARG A 500 24.63 -0.33 -7.69
C ARG A 500 23.52 -0.45 -6.67
N THR A 501 23.39 0.53 -5.79
CA THR A 501 22.25 0.65 -4.88
C THR A 501 21.60 2.03 -5.01
N PRO A 502 20.35 2.22 -4.55
CA PRO A 502 19.73 3.55 -4.51
C PRO A 502 20.46 4.58 -3.64
N LEU A 503 21.43 4.16 -2.81
CA LEU A 503 22.18 5.04 -1.90
C LEU A 503 23.53 5.43 -2.51
N TYR A 504 24.36 4.44 -2.82
CA TYR A 504 25.65 4.60 -3.52
C TYR A 504 26.14 3.23 -4.02
N ASP A 505 27.18 3.25 -4.85
CA ASP A 505 27.78 2.06 -5.45
C ASP A 505 28.65 1.30 -4.43
N LEU A 506 28.47 -0.02 -4.35
CA LEU A 506 29.25 -0.92 -3.50
C LEU A 506 30.33 -1.61 -4.33
N LEU A 507 31.59 -1.49 -3.93
CA LEU A 507 32.73 -2.10 -4.62
C LEU A 507 32.91 -3.55 -4.21
N ILE A 508 33.08 -4.44 -5.19
CA ILE A 508 33.39 -5.86 -4.94
C ILE A 508 34.90 -6.02 -4.73
N ASP A 509 35.28 -6.75 -3.68
CA ASP A 509 36.68 -7.02 -3.36
C ASP A 509 37.33 -7.96 -4.40
N GLN A 510 38.02 -7.37 -5.38
CA GLN A 510 38.64 -8.14 -6.46
C GLN A 510 39.83 -8.98 -6.00
N GLN A 511 40.47 -8.63 -4.88
CA GLN A 511 41.58 -9.43 -4.36
C GLN A 511 41.03 -10.71 -3.74
N VAL A 512 40.12 -10.59 -2.79
CA VAL A 512 39.51 -11.75 -2.11
C VAL A 512 38.76 -12.63 -3.11
N ARG A 513 38.08 -12.02 -4.10
CA ARG A 513 37.44 -12.78 -5.18
C ARG A 513 38.44 -13.70 -5.90
N ARG A 514 39.62 -13.18 -6.30
CA ARG A 514 40.65 -13.99 -6.96
C ARG A 514 41.20 -15.09 -6.03
N GLU A 515 41.46 -14.77 -4.78
CA GLU A 515 41.91 -15.75 -3.79
C GLU A 515 40.92 -16.93 -3.66
N LEU A 516 39.61 -16.64 -3.66
CA LEU A 516 38.58 -17.67 -3.64
C LEU A 516 38.47 -18.43 -4.98
N GLU A 517 38.58 -17.76 -6.12
CA GLU A 517 38.60 -18.40 -7.45
C GLU A 517 39.79 -19.38 -7.58
N GLU A 518 40.98 -19.00 -7.09
CA GLU A 518 42.20 -19.82 -7.10
C GLU A 518 42.10 -21.12 -6.29
N THR A 519 41.16 -21.20 -5.34
CA THR A 519 40.88 -22.46 -4.63
C THR A 519 40.32 -23.55 -5.55
N GLY A 520 39.81 -23.20 -6.74
CA GLY A 520 39.19 -24.12 -7.69
C GLY A 520 37.82 -24.66 -7.26
N HIS A 521 37.24 -24.14 -6.17
CA HIS A 521 35.97 -24.61 -5.61
C HIS A 521 34.79 -23.67 -5.85
N PHE A 522 35.03 -22.45 -6.35
CA PHE A 522 33.99 -21.47 -6.62
C PHE A 522 33.75 -21.33 -8.12
N GLU A 523 32.49 -21.35 -8.52
CA GLU A 523 32.05 -21.03 -9.88
C GLU A 523 31.94 -19.50 -10.05
N CYS A 524 31.84 -19.02 -11.27
CA CYS A 524 31.61 -17.60 -11.55
C CYS A 524 30.19 -17.39 -12.08
N MET A 525 29.45 -16.46 -11.48
CA MET A 525 28.12 -16.09 -11.94
C MET A 525 28.21 -15.29 -13.23
N ASP A 526 27.39 -15.64 -14.22
CA ASP A 526 27.09 -14.71 -15.30
C ASP A 526 26.27 -13.52 -14.76
N LEU A 527 26.34 -12.38 -15.44
CA LEU A 527 25.71 -11.15 -14.98
C LEU A 527 24.18 -11.26 -14.85
N ASN A 528 23.51 -12.05 -15.71
CA ASN A 528 22.06 -12.18 -15.64
C ASN A 528 21.65 -12.99 -14.39
N THR A 529 22.36 -14.07 -14.10
CA THR A 529 22.16 -14.86 -12.87
C THR A 529 22.34 -13.99 -11.63
N ASP A 530 23.36 -13.13 -11.64
CA ASP A 530 23.65 -12.20 -10.55
C ASP A 530 22.53 -11.16 -10.36
N GLU A 531 22.11 -10.49 -11.44
CA GLU A 531 21.02 -9.50 -11.41
C GLU A 531 19.64 -10.09 -11.06
N GLU A 532 19.38 -11.37 -11.35
CA GLU A 532 18.14 -12.03 -10.95
C GLU A 532 18.11 -12.46 -9.48
N GLU A 533 19.26 -12.58 -8.80
CA GLU A 533 19.33 -13.14 -7.45
C GLU A 533 19.00 -12.11 -6.35
N HIS A 534 17.74 -12.17 -5.93
CA HIS A 534 17.21 -11.27 -4.91
C HIS A 534 17.74 -11.54 -3.49
N SER A 535 18.23 -12.73 -3.14
CA SER A 535 18.65 -13.01 -1.75
C SER A 535 19.86 -12.19 -1.31
N ILE A 536 20.75 -11.86 -2.25
CA ILE A 536 21.91 -10.98 -2.05
C ILE A 536 21.48 -9.52 -2.23
N GLU A 537 20.74 -9.22 -3.31
CA GLU A 537 20.24 -7.87 -3.62
C GLU A 537 19.55 -7.24 -2.41
N MET A 538 18.73 -8.04 -1.72
CA MET A 538 17.95 -7.61 -0.57
C MET A 538 18.80 -7.12 0.60
N GLN A 539 20.06 -7.55 0.72
CA GLN A 539 20.96 -7.14 1.80
C GLN A 539 21.67 -5.81 1.50
N LEU A 540 21.82 -5.43 0.23
CA LEU A 540 22.68 -4.32 -0.21
C LEU A 540 22.26 -2.96 0.34
N PRO A 541 20.97 -2.56 0.34
CA PRO A 541 20.56 -1.26 0.90
C PRO A 541 20.78 -1.14 2.40
N PHE A 542 20.67 -2.25 3.16
CA PHE A 542 20.95 -2.24 4.60
C PHE A 542 22.44 -2.05 4.86
N ILE A 543 23.29 -2.77 4.12
CA ILE A 543 24.75 -2.61 4.19
C ILE A 543 25.15 -1.18 3.85
N ALA A 544 24.68 -0.66 2.71
CA ALA A 544 24.95 0.70 2.28
C ALA A 544 24.46 1.73 3.31
N LYS A 545 23.32 1.49 3.97
CA LYS A 545 22.83 2.42 4.98
C LYS A 545 23.64 2.40 6.27
N VAL A 546 23.99 1.22 6.78
CA VAL A 546 24.77 1.08 8.02
C VAL A 546 26.19 1.62 7.85
N MET A 547 26.78 1.40 6.67
CA MET A 547 28.15 1.80 6.36
C MET A 547 28.27 3.18 5.70
N GLU A 548 27.19 3.97 5.64
CA GLU A 548 27.11 5.24 4.88
C GLU A 548 28.25 6.22 5.23
N GLY A 549 28.64 6.30 6.50
CA GLY A 549 29.75 7.14 6.99
C GLY A 549 31.15 6.65 6.60
N PHE A 550 31.25 5.40 6.13
CA PHE A 550 32.50 4.70 5.78
C PHE A 550 32.47 4.18 4.33
N LYS A 551 31.62 4.74 3.47
CA LYS A 551 31.38 4.27 2.09
C LYS A 551 32.64 4.02 1.22
N ASP A 552 33.74 4.72 1.48
CA ASP A 552 35.00 4.61 0.73
C ASP A 552 36.04 3.73 1.45
N SER A 553 35.63 3.01 2.51
CA SER A 553 36.52 2.31 3.45
C SER A 553 36.17 0.83 3.63
N PHE A 554 35.22 0.29 2.87
CA PHE A 554 34.89 -1.13 2.88
C PHE A 554 34.60 -1.68 1.48
N THR A 555 34.70 -3.00 1.34
CA THR A 555 34.36 -3.77 0.14
C THR A 555 33.37 -4.89 0.49
N ILE A 556 32.64 -5.37 -0.53
CA ILE A 556 31.72 -6.50 -0.39
C ILE A 556 32.20 -7.72 -1.18
N ILE A 557 31.81 -8.92 -0.73
CA ILE A 557 32.10 -10.20 -1.36
C ILE A 557 30.78 -11.00 -1.43
N PRO A 558 30.01 -10.85 -2.52
CA PRO A 558 28.80 -11.64 -2.76
C PRO A 558 29.14 -13.09 -3.10
N ILE A 559 28.53 -14.04 -2.38
CA ILE A 559 28.66 -15.47 -2.61
C ILE A 559 27.27 -16.08 -2.74
N LEU A 560 26.97 -16.60 -3.93
CA LEU A 560 25.76 -17.37 -4.18
C LEU A 560 25.98 -18.81 -3.71
N VAL A 561 25.15 -19.28 -2.80
CA VAL A 561 25.25 -20.62 -2.19
C VAL A 561 24.18 -21.52 -2.80
N GLY A 562 24.61 -22.56 -3.50
CA GLY A 562 23.73 -23.54 -4.12
C GLY A 562 23.19 -24.59 -3.15
N SER A 563 22.71 -25.69 -3.73
CA SER A 563 22.31 -26.87 -2.97
C SER A 563 23.53 -27.69 -2.60
N LEU A 564 23.95 -27.63 -1.34
CA LEU A 564 25.17 -28.28 -0.86
C LEU A 564 24.89 -29.58 -0.11
N SER A 565 25.81 -30.53 -0.20
CA SER A 565 25.88 -31.66 0.74
C SER A 565 26.59 -31.24 2.03
N PRO A 566 26.39 -31.94 3.16
CA PRO A 566 27.10 -31.64 4.41
C PRO A 566 28.63 -31.59 4.25
N GLU A 567 29.20 -32.43 3.38
CA GLU A 567 30.64 -32.47 3.08
C GLU A 567 31.09 -31.21 2.32
N ARG A 568 30.26 -30.72 1.39
CA ARG A 568 30.53 -29.46 0.69
C ARG A 568 30.34 -28.25 1.60
N GLU A 569 29.35 -28.25 2.49
CA GLU A 569 29.21 -27.21 3.52
C GLU A 569 30.45 -27.14 4.41
N ALA A 570 30.98 -28.31 4.82
CA ALA A 570 32.22 -28.39 5.59
C ALA A 570 33.44 -27.87 4.79
N LEU A 571 33.51 -28.15 3.49
CA LEU A 571 34.57 -27.64 2.61
C LEU A 571 34.53 -26.11 2.52
N TYR A 572 33.39 -25.51 2.17
CA TYR A 572 33.27 -24.05 2.07
C TYR A 572 33.45 -23.38 3.45
N GLY A 573 32.97 -24.00 4.52
CA GLY A 573 33.22 -23.55 5.89
C GLY A 573 34.72 -23.42 6.20
N ARG A 574 35.53 -24.43 5.83
CA ARG A 574 36.99 -24.37 6.00
C ARG A 574 37.65 -23.28 5.16
N LEU A 575 37.20 -23.08 3.93
CA LEU A 575 37.74 -22.04 3.03
C LEU A 575 37.43 -20.62 3.54
N LEU A 576 36.27 -20.41 4.16
CA LEU A 576 35.83 -19.11 4.66
C LEU A 576 36.27 -18.82 6.11
N ALA A 577 36.64 -19.84 6.88
CA ALA A 577 37.06 -19.71 8.28
C ALA A 577 38.20 -18.69 8.49
N PRO A 578 39.28 -18.64 7.68
CA PRO A 578 40.34 -17.65 7.87
C PRO A 578 39.85 -16.20 7.76
N TYR A 579 38.90 -15.93 6.86
CA TYR A 579 38.29 -14.60 6.72
C TYR A 579 37.38 -14.26 7.90
N MET A 580 36.67 -15.25 8.46
CA MET A 580 35.80 -15.08 9.62
C MET A 580 36.58 -14.84 10.93
N ALA A 581 37.82 -15.30 11.02
CA ALA A 581 38.69 -15.03 12.15
C ALA A 581 39.24 -13.58 12.18
N ASP A 582 39.18 -12.86 11.05
CA ASP A 582 39.60 -11.46 10.99
C ASP A 582 38.53 -10.55 11.60
N PRO A 583 38.84 -9.77 12.65
CA PRO A 583 37.89 -8.86 13.30
C PRO A 583 37.38 -7.73 12.40
N GLN A 584 38.04 -7.45 11.27
CA GLN A 584 37.60 -6.48 10.27
C GLN A 584 36.58 -7.05 9.27
N THR A 585 36.27 -8.34 9.36
CA THR A 585 35.34 -9.01 8.44
C THR A 585 33.96 -9.19 9.07
N LEU A 586 32.93 -8.85 8.32
CA LEU A 586 31.54 -9.13 8.65
C LEU A 586 30.99 -10.21 7.70
N PHE A 587 30.28 -11.19 8.25
CA PHE A 587 29.50 -12.16 7.47
C PHE A 587 28.01 -11.85 7.59
N VAL A 588 27.37 -11.61 6.46
CA VAL A 588 25.92 -11.46 6.31
C VAL A 588 25.38 -12.74 5.70
N ILE A 589 24.57 -13.48 6.46
CA ILE A 589 23.92 -14.70 6.01
C ILE A 589 22.46 -14.39 5.71
N SER A 590 22.09 -14.42 4.42
CA SER A 590 20.72 -14.17 3.97
C SER A 590 19.88 -15.43 4.10
N SER A 591 18.80 -15.36 4.89
CA SER A 591 17.87 -16.48 5.03
C SER A 591 16.48 -16.04 5.45
N ASP A 592 15.48 -16.51 4.70
CA ASP A 592 14.12 -16.66 5.19
C ASP A 592 13.98 -18.03 5.88
N PHE A 593 13.09 -18.12 6.87
CA PHE A 593 12.84 -19.34 7.65
C PHE A 593 11.75 -20.20 6.98
N CYS A 594 10.84 -20.83 7.73
CA CYS A 594 9.81 -21.71 7.16
C CYS A 594 8.94 -21.01 6.10
N HIS A 595 8.86 -21.64 4.93
CA HIS A 595 7.88 -21.37 3.89
C HIS A 595 6.75 -22.38 4.02
N TRP A 596 5.67 -21.99 4.69
CA TRP A 596 4.55 -22.86 5.03
C TRP A 596 3.34 -22.59 4.13
N GLY A 597 2.70 -23.65 3.65
CA GLY A 597 1.46 -23.62 2.87
C GLY A 597 1.53 -24.53 1.64
N GLN A 598 0.37 -24.82 1.05
CA GLN A 598 0.27 -25.70 -0.12
C GLN A 598 1.11 -25.21 -1.31
N ARG A 599 1.21 -23.88 -1.52
CA ARG A 599 2.02 -23.28 -2.58
C ARG A 599 3.53 -23.57 -2.46
N PHE A 600 4.00 -23.86 -1.24
CA PHE A 600 5.39 -24.23 -0.96
C PHE A 600 5.56 -25.75 -0.83
N ARG A 601 4.49 -26.52 -1.02
CA ARG A 601 4.44 -27.98 -0.84
C ARG A 601 4.94 -28.42 0.55
N TYR A 602 4.70 -27.59 1.57
CA TYR A 602 5.11 -27.85 2.94
C TYR A 602 4.05 -27.37 3.92
N THR A 603 3.39 -28.31 4.59
CA THR A 603 2.26 -28.04 5.51
C THR A 603 2.43 -28.78 6.82
N TYR A 604 3.65 -28.85 7.36
CA TYR A 604 3.91 -29.45 8.67
C TYR A 604 3.04 -28.77 9.73
N TYR A 605 2.26 -29.55 10.46
CA TYR A 605 1.37 -29.01 11.48
C TYR A 605 1.29 -29.96 12.68
N ASP A 606 1.92 -29.53 13.77
CA ASP A 606 1.76 -30.12 15.09
C ASP A 606 0.54 -29.49 15.79
N ARG A 607 -0.54 -30.28 15.86
CA ARG A 607 -1.82 -29.87 16.45
C ARG A 607 -1.72 -29.56 17.95
N SER A 608 -0.69 -30.09 18.64
CA SER A 608 -0.50 -29.81 20.06
C SER A 608 -0.13 -28.35 20.33
N CYS A 609 0.41 -27.65 19.33
CA CYS A 609 0.77 -26.23 19.41
C CYS A 609 -0.41 -25.26 19.27
N GLY A 610 -1.64 -25.76 19.09
CA GLY A 610 -2.81 -24.93 18.83
C GLY A 610 -2.87 -24.48 17.36
N PRO A 611 -3.20 -23.21 17.04
CA PRO A 611 -3.33 -22.74 15.66
C PRO A 611 -2.08 -22.97 14.80
N ILE A 612 -2.27 -23.11 13.48
CA ILE A 612 -1.20 -23.43 12.52
C ILE A 612 -0.01 -22.47 12.66
N HIS A 613 -0.24 -21.16 12.74
CA HIS A 613 0.84 -20.18 12.91
C HIS A 613 1.70 -20.39 14.17
N ARG A 614 1.13 -20.95 15.24
CA ARG A 614 1.88 -21.32 16.46
C ARG A 614 2.71 -22.57 16.26
N SER A 615 2.20 -23.55 15.50
CA SER A 615 2.99 -24.72 15.11
C SER A 615 4.19 -24.33 14.24
N ILE A 616 3.99 -23.45 13.24
CA ILE A 616 5.08 -22.88 12.44
C ILE A 616 6.10 -22.19 13.35
N GLN A 617 5.62 -21.33 14.26
CA GLN A 617 6.49 -20.63 15.20
C GLN A 617 7.30 -21.58 16.10
N ASN A 618 6.69 -22.67 16.57
CA ASN A 618 7.37 -23.66 17.40
C ASN A 618 8.45 -24.41 16.60
N LEU A 619 8.11 -24.82 15.37
CA LEU A 619 9.06 -25.46 14.46
C LEU A 619 10.27 -24.56 14.18
N ASP A 620 10.02 -23.28 13.88
CA ASP A 620 11.08 -22.31 13.62
C ASP A 620 11.95 -22.06 14.85
N LYS A 621 11.34 -21.85 16.03
CA LYS A 621 12.07 -21.68 17.29
C LYS A 621 12.97 -22.87 17.59
N MET A 622 12.51 -24.10 17.35
CA MET A 622 13.35 -25.29 17.50
C MET A 622 14.59 -25.24 16.59
N GLY A 623 14.41 -24.81 15.33
CA GLY A 623 15.53 -24.60 14.41
C GLY A 623 16.48 -23.49 14.89
N MET A 624 15.93 -22.38 15.38
CA MET A 624 16.69 -21.26 15.95
C MET A 624 17.51 -21.71 17.17
N ASP A 625 16.91 -22.41 18.12
CA ASP A 625 17.56 -22.92 19.33
C ASP A 625 18.73 -23.84 18.97
N ILE A 626 18.56 -24.70 17.96
CA ILE A 626 19.63 -25.57 17.45
C ILE A 626 20.77 -24.75 16.83
N ILE A 627 20.46 -23.73 16.03
CA ILE A 627 21.47 -22.85 15.43
C ILE A 627 22.25 -22.11 16.53
N GLU A 628 21.61 -21.68 17.62
CA GLU A 628 22.30 -21.04 18.76
C GLU A 628 23.30 -21.97 19.46
N THR A 629 23.16 -23.30 19.34
CA THR A 629 24.16 -24.25 19.86
C THR A 629 25.45 -24.30 19.04
N LEU A 630 25.48 -23.67 17.86
CA LEU A 630 26.62 -23.66 16.94
C LEU A 630 27.08 -25.07 16.52
N ASN A 631 26.13 -26.01 16.38
CA ASN A 631 26.39 -27.40 16.02
C ASN A 631 25.80 -27.74 14.63
N PRO A 632 26.64 -27.94 13.60
CA PRO A 632 26.17 -28.22 12.23
C PRO A 632 25.45 -29.57 12.09
N LEU A 633 25.83 -30.59 12.88
CA LEU A 633 25.19 -31.92 12.83
C LEU A 633 23.75 -31.86 13.32
N MET A 634 23.51 -31.20 14.45
CA MET A 634 22.16 -31.04 15.01
C MET A 634 21.23 -30.29 14.07
N PHE A 635 21.74 -29.27 13.37
CA PHE A 635 20.96 -28.53 12.37
C PHE A 635 20.61 -29.41 11.16
N THR A 636 21.57 -30.22 10.69
CA THR A 636 21.34 -31.19 9.62
C THR A 636 20.29 -32.24 10.00
N GLU A 637 20.35 -32.77 11.22
CA GLU A 637 19.38 -33.74 11.74
C GLU A 637 17.98 -33.14 11.87
N TYR A 638 17.88 -31.89 12.34
CA TYR A 638 16.62 -31.15 12.39
C TYR A 638 15.98 -31.00 11.01
N LEU A 639 16.75 -30.58 10.00
CA LEU A 639 16.27 -30.44 8.63
C LEU A 639 15.82 -31.79 8.05
N LYS A 640 16.57 -32.87 8.32
CA LYS A 640 16.18 -34.23 7.90
C LYS A 640 14.88 -34.69 8.57
N LYS A 641 14.72 -34.41 9.86
CA LYS A 641 13.58 -34.86 10.66
C LYS A 641 12.29 -34.14 10.28
N TYR A 642 12.32 -32.82 10.15
CA TYR A 642 11.10 -32.02 9.96
C TYR A 642 10.90 -31.55 8.52
N GLY A 643 11.93 -31.62 7.66
CA GLY A 643 11.85 -31.14 6.28
C GLY A 643 11.61 -29.63 6.18
N ASN A 644 11.96 -28.84 7.21
CA ASN A 644 11.67 -27.41 7.22
C ASN A 644 12.28 -26.70 5.99
N THR A 645 11.49 -25.83 5.37
CA THR A 645 11.76 -25.13 4.11
C THR A 645 12.51 -23.82 4.31
N ILE A 646 13.55 -23.84 5.15
CA ILE A 646 14.45 -22.70 5.37
C ILE A 646 15.27 -22.47 4.08
N CYS A 647 15.02 -21.35 3.38
CA CYS A 647 15.69 -21.06 2.10
C CYS A 647 17.21 -20.92 2.26
N GLY A 648 17.68 -20.29 3.35
CA GLY A 648 19.11 -20.10 3.63
C GLY A 648 19.76 -21.24 4.42
N ARG A 649 19.19 -22.46 4.40
CA ARG A 649 19.75 -23.60 5.15
C ARG A 649 21.21 -23.91 4.83
N HIS A 650 21.62 -23.81 3.56
CA HIS A 650 23.00 -24.05 3.15
C HIS A 650 23.94 -22.91 3.54
N PRO A 651 23.61 -21.61 3.31
CA PRO A 651 24.34 -20.49 3.92
C PRO A 651 24.54 -20.63 5.44
N ILE A 652 23.49 -21.02 6.18
CA ILE A 652 23.56 -21.27 7.63
C ILE A 652 24.47 -22.48 7.91
N GLY A 653 24.37 -23.56 7.15
CA GLY A 653 25.25 -24.73 7.26
C GLY A 653 26.73 -24.36 7.07
N VAL A 654 27.06 -23.57 6.05
CA VAL A 654 28.41 -23.06 5.79
C VAL A 654 28.90 -22.19 6.95
N LEU A 655 28.07 -21.30 7.49
CA LEU A 655 28.40 -20.52 8.70
C LEU A 655 28.74 -21.44 9.88
N LEU A 656 27.87 -22.41 10.18
CA LEU A 656 28.07 -23.35 11.29
C LEU A 656 29.34 -24.20 11.11
N GLN A 657 29.67 -24.57 9.88
CA GLN A 657 30.89 -25.31 9.55
C GLN A 657 32.17 -24.44 9.62
N ALA A 658 32.08 -23.16 9.25
CA ALA A 658 33.18 -22.21 9.44
C ALA A 658 33.49 -22.03 10.94
N ILE A 659 32.44 -21.85 11.75
CA ILE A 659 32.54 -21.79 13.21
C ILE A 659 33.14 -23.08 13.78
N HIS A 660 32.67 -24.24 13.32
CA HIS A 660 33.20 -25.53 13.74
C HIS A 660 34.70 -25.68 13.41
N SER A 661 35.12 -25.21 12.22
CA SER A 661 36.52 -25.22 11.78
C SER A 661 37.39 -24.30 12.63
N LEU A 662 36.85 -23.15 13.06
CA LEU A 662 37.56 -22.21 13.95
C LEU A 662 37.69 -22.73 15.38
N LYS A 663 36.69 -23.43 15.92
CA LYS A 663 36.76 -24.01 17.28
C LYS A 663 37.94 -24.96 17.49
N GLY A 664 38.47 -25.57 16.42
CA GLY A 664 39.69 -26.38 16.48
C GLY A 664 40.99 -25.58 16.62
N ASN A 665 40.98 -24.29 16.28
CA ASN A 665 42.17 -23.41 16.17
C ASN A 665 42.10 -22.13 17.01
N THR A 666 40.99 -21.85 17.71
CA THR A 666 40.83 -20.61 18.48
C THR A 666 41.50 -20.70 19.85
N ASN A 667 42.46 -19.78 20.10
CA ASN A 667 43.09 -19.49 21.40
C ASN A 667 42.09 -18.92 22.42
N GLY A 668 41.00 -19.64 22.73
CA GLY A 668 40.05 -19.25 23.78
C GLY A 668 39.00 -18.19 23.43
N GLN A 669 38.87 -17.78 22.15
CA GLN A 669 37.80 -16.86 21.72
C GLN A 669 36.41 -17.48 21.91
N ARG A 670 35.49 -16.73 22.50
CA ARG A 670 34.13 -17.18 22.78
C ARG A 670 33.19 -16.74 21.67
N MET A 671 32.54 -17.70 21.02
CA MET A 671 31.53 -17.42 20.00
C MET A 671 30.13 -17.55 20.58
N ASN A 672 29.30 -16.51 20.40
CA ASN A 672 27.92 -16.50 20.89
C ASN A 672 26.96 -16.00 19.81
N LEU A 673 26.03 -16.86 19.39
CA LEU A 673 24.96 -16.52 18.46
C LEU A 673 23.64 -16.38 19.20
N LYS A 674 22.94 -15.26 18.95
CA LYS A 674 21.62 -15.00 19.51
C LYS A 674 20.64 -14.51 18.46
N PHE A 675 19.44 -15.08 18.47
CA PHE A 675 18.31 -14.54 17.71
C PHE A 675 17.71 -13.31 18.42
N LEU A 676 17.53 -12.24 17.66
CA LEU A 676 17.10 -10.93 18.14
C LEU A 676 15.62 -10.66 17.89
N LYS A 677 15.09 -11.20 16.79
CA LYS A 677 13.71 -10.98 16.36
C LYS A 677 13.21 -12.15 15.52
N TYR A 678 11.92 -12.43 15.66
CA TYR A 678 11.14 -13.37 14.87
C TYR A 678 9.86 -12.68 14.38
N ALA A 679 9.45 -12.97 13.15
CA ALA A 679 8.21 -12.50 12.54
C ALA A 679 7.65 -13.53 11.56
N GLN A 680 6.38 -13.36 11.19
CA GLN A 680 5.70 -14.14 10.14
C GLN A 680 5.03 -13.17 9.18
N SER A 681 4.98 -13.49 7.89
CA SER A 681 4.28 -12.67 6.89
C SER A 681 2.77 -12.60 7.15
N SER A 682 2.22 -13.63 7.80
CA SER A 682 0.80 -13.85 8.05
C SER A 682 0.62 -14.90 9.14
N GLN A 683 -0.49 -14.79 9.89
CA GLN A 683 -0.92 -15.81 10.85
C GLN A 683 -1.86 -16.80 10.18
N CYS A 684 -1.33 -17.94 9.72
CA CYS A 684 -2.14 -19.04 9.18
C CYS A 684 -3.07 -19.61 10.25
N ASN A 685 -4.36 -19.72 9.89
CA ASN A 685 -5.40 -20.32 10.72
C ASN A 685 -6.05 -21.55 10.06
N ASN A 686 -5.95 -21.68 8.72
CA ASN A 686 -6.45 -22.83 7.98
C ASN A 686 -5.43 -23.34 6.93
N MET A 687 -5.71 -24.48 6.32
CA MET A 687 -4.78 -25.18 5.40
C MET A 687 -4.64 -24.53 4.00
N ASN A 688 -5.50 -23.58 3.66
CA ASN A 688 -5.40 -22.82 2.41
C ASN A 688 -4.55 -21.55 2.58
N ASP A 689 -4.27 -21.16 3.82
CA ASP A 689 -3.38 -20.04 4.11
C ASP A 689 -1.93 -20.40 3.75
N SER A 690 -1.08 -19.37 3.66
CA SER A 690 0.37 -19.54 3.56
C SER A 690 1.10 -18.47 4.36
N SER A 691 2.31 -18.78 4.81
CA SER A 691 3.15 -17.86 5.57
C SER A 691 4.63 -18.12 5.29
N VAL A 692 5.43 -17.07 5.33
CA VAL A 692 6.89 -17.12 5.36
C VAL A 692 7.34 -16.52 6.69
N SER A 693 8.20 -17.24 7.38
CA SER A 693 8.80 -16.81 8.63
C SER A 693 10.11 -16.07 8.40
N TYR A 694 10.39 -15.08 9.25
CA TYR A 694 11.60 -14.27 9.22
C TYR A 694 12.24 -14.28 10.60
N ALA A 695 13.56 -14.42 10.63
CA ALA A 695 14.34 -14.38 11.86
C ALA A 695 15.62 -13.57 11.64
N SER A 696 16.02 -12.79 12.64
CA SER A 696 17.27 -12.04 12.63
C SER A 696 18.14 -12.50 13.79
N ALA A 697 19.42 -12.78 13.53
CA ALA A 697 20.39 -13.20 14.54
C ALA A 697 21.67 -12.36 14.46
N SER A 698 22.45 -12.40 15.53
CA SER A 698 23.79 -11.84 15.58
C SER A 698 24.73 -12.86 16.20
N LEU A 699 25.88 -13.07 15.57
CA LEU A 699 27.02 -13.81 16.11
C LEU A 699 28.08 -12.81 16.54
N VAL A 700 28.55 -12.93 17.78
CA VAL A 700 29.66 -12.15 18.31
C VAL A 700 30.82 -13.08 18.62
N LEU A 701 32.02 -12.69 18.18
CA LEU A 701 33.29 -13.31 18.55
C LEU A 701 33.92 -12.42 19.63
N GLU A 702 34.03 -12.94 20.85
CA GLU A 702 34.63 -12.27 22.01
C GLU A 702 36.05 -12.77 22.29
#